data_AF-A0A140H9R9-F1
#
_entry.id   AF-A0A140H9R9-F1
#
_cell.length_a   1.000
_cell.length_b   1.000
_cell.length_c   1.000
_cell.angle_alpha   90.00
_cell.angle_beta   90.00
_cell.angle_gamma   90.00
#
_symmetry.space_group_name_H-M   'P 1'
#
loop_
_entity.id
_entity.type
_entity.pdbx_description
1 polymer ?
#
loop_
_entity_poly.entity_id
_entity_poly.type
_entity_poly.pdbx_seq_one_letter_code
_entity_poly.pdbx_strand_id
1 'polypeptide(L)'
;MLQNFTISIFMKQTTSKTRAKSTRKTETINVLKAGDVLNLHITAIGAKNTALAELPNGFTVVLPEGQVGDHVRCKISKVMTGAVKYATANVLDYVTSSTLTLPVRVGQRITASISKAGPKESGLISLDNNFTVIVPNAANHVNGTVSVIITRVKSTYAFGTLLESRGLQAKSATLKEHASFQLQAGTKFQIEIPSTVKTYNNYFVFQFKGTVLFLRQGLGVQSGDKVLMKLTKIDSRFVVGQILKISPLSSQQQKAMIQAEVRTMIQTGLHFGKKTVRCHANMRPYLWIRKKGKNADRPFVKRGRHTINVLRTRRCLHHSLMQLAKYAAKGKTFLFVGTKKSAASLIAKTSLLTQTSFYVNTRWLGGMLTNWKTILKSIAQIRPILKEKQRLIRTLLEKRQQIKERLIFKVNLLRERSRQLVTKGQLLMAKLTKSQADSNHQDLIQTSQALILKREQLLARTQLLVQKYTSLTQQSQKIAEQTALLRQKGQKLVEQKTNLLTQHEYYQHKFQEFQQLARIATQLVELETQNAKEGNQVWTLSYNQFAQVTQESWGVPNPSPEVLNAMINAMKTRYDIFNSNTLFTSTAKNGGKAIVMSKLVHKFVTFLPFLTKSMEVTQERLLAIQKALKSIQNDLQTIKSDFAKFETLNAEVTAQLTLIKSKLLSEQETLRVLKLKLRRLAAEQRLLQFLPRLRSLPTLSQNAKMVETIQVLMRKFVDPRLTYSMDTVYDQRLRLTSKKMAALRKHKWQRLETYFGGVTKMAKMGRKQISNNVAIIIGQQEELNTVRECQKLGIKMFTIVDTNSNPRLSDHVIPANDDSRNTMKYILGEMLTYIRLAQKLRQKVAKRQPVRLAFAKSA
;
A
#
# COMPACT_ATOMS: atom_id res chain seq x y z
N MET A 1 -60.83 -40.31 28.90
CA MET A 1 -61.60 -40.21 30.16
C MET A 1 -60.61 -39.90 31.27
N LEU A 2 -60.57 -38.64 31.75
CA LEU A 2 -61.06 -38.24 33.09
C LEU A 2 -60.36 -39.08 34.19
N GLN A 3 -59.59 -38.59 35.16
CA GLN A 3 -59.59 -37.35 35.94
C GLN A 3 -58.28 -37.33 36.77
N ASN A 4 -57.60 -36.19 36.90
CA ASN A 4 -57.49 -35.38 38.13
C ASN A 4 -57.10 -36.11 39.43
N PHE A 5 -56.02 -35.65 40.09
CA PHE A 5 -56.03 -35.00 41.43
C PHE A 5 -54.54 -34.78 41.85
N THR A 6 -53.89 -33.60 41.75
CA THR A 6 -53.94 -32.40 42.63
C THR A 6 -54.08 -32.75 44.12
N ILE A 7 -53.19 -32.38 45.06
CA ILE A 7 -52.89 -31.05 45.63
C ILE A 7 -51.85 -31.28 46.75
N SER A 8 -50.69 -30.59 46.76
CA SER A 8 -50.37 -29.30 47.42
C SER A 8 -49.77 -29.47 48.83
N ILE A 9 -48.54 -29.01 49.10
CA ILE A 9 -48.07 -27.64 49.39
C ILE A 9 -48.07 -27.34 50.92
N PHE A 10 -46.93 -26.79 51.36
CA PHE A 10 -46.69 -26.00 52.60
C PHE A 10 -46.64 -26.75 53.93
N MET A 11 -45.92 -26.30 54.96
CA MET A 11 -44.74 -25.45 55.20
C MET A 11 -44.62 -25.39 56.73
N LYS A 12 -43.45 -24.96 57.23
CA LYS A 12 -43.20 -24.40 58.57
C LYS A 12 -43.12 -25.40 59.74
N GLN A 13 -41.94 -25.46 60.37
CA GLN A 13 -41.61 -24.86 61.69
C GLN A 13 -42.19 -25.73 62.82
N THR A 14 -41.54 -26.06 63.94
CA THR A 14 -40.40 -25.54 64.70
C THR A 14 -40.29 -26.48 65.92
N THR A 15 -39.08 -26.65 66.47
CA THR A 15 -38.80 -26.96 67.91
C THR A 15 -39.36 -28.28 68.48
N SER A 16 -38.88 -28.93 69.53
CA SER A 16 -37.65 -29.01 70.32
C SER A 16 -37.93 -30.09 71.37
N LYS A 17 -36.95 -30.95 71.72
CA LYS A 17 -36.94 -31.84 72.91
C LYS A 17 -38.04 -32.93 72.89
N THR A 18 -37.91 -34.15 73.39
CA THR A 18 -36.94 -34.85 74.23
C THR A 18 -37.23 -36.34 74.07
N ARG A 19 -36.21 -37.17 74.29
CA ARG A 19 -36.27 -38.64 74.34
C ARG A 19 -37.31 -39.16 75.34
N ALA A 20 -38.03 -40.21 74.94
CA ALA A 20 -38.30 -41.37 75.78
C ALA A 20 -38.00 -42.64 74.96
N LYS A 21 -37.14 -43.51 75.51
CA LYS A 21 -36.69 -44.77 74.93
C LYS A 21 -37.64 -45.89 75.34
N SER A 22 -37.91 -46.80 74.41
CA SER A 22 -38.12 -48.24 74.68
C SER A 22 -37.85 -48.99 73.36
N THR A 23 -36.60 -49.31 73.03
CA THR A 23 -35.94 -50.61 73.24
C THR A 23 -36.61 -51.81 72.56
N ARG A 24 -36.32 -52.00 71.26
CA ARG A 24 -35.95 -53.32 70.71
C ARG A 24 -34.58 -53.17 70.05
N LYS A 25 -33.59 -53.87 70.60
CA LYS A 25 -32.19 -53.88 70.14
C LYS A 25 -32.10 -54.65 68.81
N THR A 26 -31.88 -53.94 67.71
CA THR A 26 -31.05 -54.43 66.61
C THR A 26 -29.86 -53.49 66.55
N GLU A 27 -28.67 -53.99 66.87
CA GLU A 27 -27.44 -53.21 66.90
C GLU A 27 -27.10 -52.70 65.50
N THR A 28 -27.51 -51.47 65.20
CA THR A 28 -27.08 -50.76 64.00
C THR A 28 -25.64 -50.28 64.23
N ILE A 29 -24.67 -51.06 63.74
CA ILE A 29 -23.26 -50.67 63.66
C ILE A 29 -23.15 -49.51 62.66
N ASN A 30 -23.18 -48.28 63.16
CA ASN A 30 -23.19 -47.07 62.33
C ASN A 30 -21.79 -46.61 61.86
N VAL A 31 -20.71 -47.28 62.28
CA VAL A 31 -19.35 -46.95 61.85
C VAL A 31 -18.57 -48.24 61.61
N LEU A 32 -18.34 -48.55 60.33
CA LEU A 32 -17.53 -49.68 59.88
C LEU A 32 -16.03 -49.38 60.12
N LYS A 33 -15.30 -50.24 60.85
CA LYS A 33 -13.86 -50.08 61.10
C LYS A 33 -13.06 -51.21 60.46
N ALA A 34 -11.77 -50.94 60.19
CA ALA A 34 -10.85 -52.00 59.79
C ALA A 34 -10.58 -52.91 61.00
N GLY A 35 -10.76 -54.21 60.82
CA GLY A 35 -10.63 -55.24 61.86
C GLY A 35 -11.95 -55.89 62.26
N ASP A 36 -13.10 -55.27 61.97
CA ASP A 36 -14.43 -55.79 62.32
C ASP A 36 -14.73 -57.12 61.59
N VAL A 37 -15.34 -58.07 62.29
CA VAL A 37 -15.80 -59.35 61.74
C VAL A 37 -17.30 -59.29 61.52
N LEU A 38 -17.76 -59.55 60.30
CA LEU A 38 -19.17 -59.44 59.91
C LEU A 38 -19.62 -60.66 59.10
N ASN A 39 -20.88 -61.05 59.28
CA ASN A 39 -21.56 -61.97 58.38
C ASN A 39 -22.21 -61.16 57.26
N LEU A 40 -21.76 -61.37 56.02
CA LEU A 40 -22.21 -60.66 54.84
C LEU A 40 -22.90 -61.60 53.86
N HIS A 41 -23.99 -61.14 53.27
CA HIS A 41 -24.65 -61.80 52.14
C HIS A 41 -24.12 -61.20 50.83
N ILE A 42 -23.59 -62.05 49.94
CA ILE A 42 -23.04 -61.62 48.65
C ILE A 42 -24.20 -61.31 47.70
N THR A 43 -24.34 -60.03 47.33
CA THR A 43 -25.43 -59.54 46.49
C THR A 43 -25.08 -59.46 45.01
N ALA A 44 -23.80 -59.40 44.65
CA ALA A 44 -23.36 -59.34 43.26
C ALA A 44 -21.93 -59.85 43.07
N ILE A 45 -21.59 -60.24 41.84
CA ILE A 45 -20.20 -60.50 41.42
C ILE A 45 -19.77 -59.44 40.40
N GLY A 46 -18.61 -58.83 40.63
CA GLY A 46 -17.99 -57.83 39.76
C GLY A 46 -16.82 -58.39 38.94
N ALA A 47 -16.08 -57.49 38.29
CA ALA A 47 -14.92 -57.86 37.47
C ALA A 47 -13.86 -58.64 38.27
N LYS A 48 -13.17 -59.58 37.60
CA LYS A 48 -12.21 -60.53 38.21
C LYS A 48 -12.81 -61.43 39.30
N ASN A 49 -14.09 -61.79 39.17
CA ASN A 49 -14.81 -62.67 40.08
C ASN A 49 -14.87 -62.16 41.54
N THR A 50 -14.83 -60.83 41.72
CA THR A 50 -14.88 -60.20 43.04
C THR A 50 -16.32 -60.20 43.57
N ALA A 51 -16.51 -60.75 44.76
CA ALA A 51 -17.82 -60.76 45.42
C ALA A 51 -18.09 -59.40 46.06
N LEU A 52 -19.33 -58.93 45.94
CA LEU A 52 -19.80 -57.63 46.45
C LEU A 52 -20.96 -57.85 47.39
N ALA A 53 -20.86 -57.31 48.60
CA ALA A 53 -21.95 -57.25 49.57
C ALA A 53 -22.35 -55.78 49.80
N GLU A 54 -23.62 -55.46 49.62
CA GLU A 54 -24.15 -54.11 49.85
C GLU A 54 -24.77 -54.08 51.26
N LEU A 55 -24.21 -53.26 52.15
CA LEU A 55 -24.72 -53.08 53.51
C LEU A 55 -25.79 -51.97 53.55
N PRO A 56 -26.79 -52.07 54.44
CA PRO A 56 -27.87 -51.08 54.57
C PRO A 56 -27.38 -49.69 55.01
N ASN A 57 -26.19 -49.59 55.60
CA ASN A 57 -25.53 -48.33 55.95
C ASN A 57 -24.85 -47.61 54.75
N GLY A 58 -25.03 -48.15 53.54
CA GLY A 58 -24.53 -47.58 52.28
C GLY A 58 -23.07 -47.91 51.96
N PHE A 59 -22.45 -48.83 52.70
CA PHE A 59 -21.12 -49.36 52.36
C PHE A 59 -21.23 -50.55 51.39
N THR A 60 -20.40 -50.55 50.36
CA THR A 60 -20.18 -51.75 49.52
C THR A 60 -18.90 -52.45 49.99
N VAL A 61 -19.01 -53.69 50.47
CA VAL A 61 -17.87 -54.52 50.87
C VAL A 61 -17.44 -55.38 49.69
N VAL A 62 -16.16 -55.34 49.36
CA VAL A 62 -15.53 -56.11 48.29
C VAL A 62 -14.75 -57.27 48.90
N LEU A 63 -15.09 -58.48 48.47
CA LEU A 63 -14.46 -59.74 48.86
C LEU A 63 -13.70 -60.31 47.64
N PRO A 64 -12.54 -60.96 47.85
CA PRO A 64 -11.72 -61.51 46.76
C PRO A 64 -12.40 -62.65 46.01
N GLU A 65 -13.26 -63.44 46.66
CA GLU A 65 -13.93 -64.63 46.11
C GLU A 65 -15.31 -64.87 46.77
N GLY A 66 -16.21 -65.54 46.06
CA GLY A 66 -17.56 -65.93 46.52
C GLY A 66 -18.62 -65.91 45.43
N GLN A 67 -19.73 -66.63 45.62
CA GLN A 67 -20.86 -66.70 44.68
C GLN A 67 -22.03 -65.80 45.11
N VAL A 68 -22.90 -65.41 44.16
CA VAL A 68 -24.11 -64.62 44.47
C VAL A 68 -25.08 -65.48 45.28
N GLY A 69 -25.45 -65.03 46.49
CA GLY A 69 -26.32 -65.77 47.40
C GLY A 69 -25.59 -66.37 48.61
N ASP A 70 -24.26 -66.42 48.58
CA ASP A 70 -23.47 -66.95 49.70
C ASP A 70 -23.55 -66.05 50.93
N HIS A 71 -23.64 -66.67 52.10
CA HIS A 71 -23.47 -66.00 53.38
C HIS A 71 -22.07 -66.29 53.91
N VAL A 72 -21.25 -65.24 54.04
CA VAL A 72 -19.82 -65.34 54.34
C VAL A 72 -19.48 -64.58 55.60
N ARG A 73 -18.76 -65.22 56.53
CA ARG A 73 -18.13 -64.56 57.67
C ARG A 73 -16.80 -63.99 57.22
N CYS A 74 -16.62 -62.68 57.31
CA CYS A 74 -15.45 -62.00 56.79
C CYS A 74 -14.88 -60.97 57.77
N LYS A 75 -13.59 -60.67 57.65
CA LYS A 75 -12.89 -59.64 58.43
C LYS A 75 -12.54 -58.45 57.55
N ILE A 76 -12.94 -57.25 57.95
CA ILE A 76 -12.70 -56.03 57.17
C ILE A 76 -11.23 -55.66 57.22
N SER A 77 -10.57 -55.59 56.06
CA SER A 77 -9.16 -55.23 55.94
C SER A 77 -8.96 -53.73 55.80
N LYS A 78 -9.83 -53.03 55.05
CA LYS A 78 -9.68 -51.59 54.80
C LYS A 78 -11.01 -50.92 54.56
N VAL A 79 -11.20 -49.73 55.12
CA VAL A 79 -12.40 -48.90 54.93
C VAL A 79 -12.01 -47.60 54.23
N MET A 80 -12.76 -47.21 53.20
CA MET A 80 -12.54 -45.95 52.47
C MET A 80 -13.82 -45.12 52.45
N THR A 81 -13.74 -43.95 53.08
CA THR A 81 -14.82 -42.94 53.12
C THR A 81 -14.54 -41.84 52.10
N GLY A 82 -14.76 -42.15 50.81
CA GLY A 82 -14.65 -41.21 49.69
C GLY A 82 -16.02 -40.79 49.13
N ALA A 83 -16.05 -40.42 47.85
CA ALA A 83 -17.31 -40.14 47.13
C ALA A 83 -18.25 -41.37 47.02
N VAL A 84 -17.67 -42.57 47.08
CA VAL A 84 -18.39 -43.86 47.23
C VAL A 84 -17.85 -44.51 48.50
N LYS A 85 -18.73 -44.96 49.39
CA LYS A 85 -18.37 -45.64 50.63
C LYS A 85 -18.13 -47.13 50.32
N TYR A 86 -16.89 -47.58 50.39
CA TYR A 86 -16.57 -48.99 50.17
C TYR A 86 -15.53 -49.50 51.16
N ALA A 87 -15.54 -50.80 51.40
CA ALA A 87 -14.57 -51.50 52.23
C ALA A 87 -14.08 -52.77 51.53
N THR A 88 -12.87 -53.22 51.84
CA THR A 88 -12.37 -54.52 51.43
C THR A 88 -12.35 -55.45 52.64
N ALA A 89 -12.70 -56.72 52.45
CA ALA A 89 -12.69 -57.72 53.50
C ALA A 89 -12.05 -59.02 52.99
N ASN A 90 -11.49 -59.80 53.91
CA ASN A 90 -11.00 -61.14 53.64
C ASN A 90 -12.03 -62.15 54.17
N VAL A 91 -12.29 -63.20 53.40
CA VAL A 91 -13.17 -64.30 53.81
C VAL A 91 -12.49 -65.09 54.93
N LEU A 92 -13.23 -65.39 56.00
CA LEU A 92 -12.80 -66.32 57.05
C LEU A 92 -13.46 -67.68 56.82
N ASP A 93 -14.79 -67.72 56.85
CA ASP A 93 -15.59 -68.95 56.70
C ASP A 93 -16.82 -68.71 55.83
N TYR A 94 -17.27 -69.73 55.10
CA TYR A 94 -18.58 -69.75 54.44
C TYR A 94 -19.63 -70.32 55.40
N VAL A 95 -20.64 -69.52 55.75
CA VAL A 95 -21.73 -69.92 56.66
C VAL A 95 -22.80 -70.71 55.90
N THR A 96 -23.07 -70.34 54.65
CA THR A 96 -23.99 -71.08 53.76
C THR A 96 -23.55 -70.83 52.33
N SER A 97 -23.20 -71.90 51.60
CA SER A 97 -22.87 -71.85 50.18
C SER A 97 -24.13 -72.09 49.35
N SER A 98 -24.37 -71.21 48.38
CA SER A 98 -25.50 -71.28 47.46
C SER A 98 -25.12 -72.07 46.20
N THR A 99 -26.00 -72.94 45.71
CA THR A 99 -25.83 -73.72 44.46
C THR A 99 -26.53 -73.07 43.27
N LEU A 100 -26.69 -71.74 43.30
CA LEU A 100 -27.55 -71.01 42.37
C LEU A 100 -26.90 -70.91 40.98
N THR A 101 -27.45 -71.61 39.99
CA THR A 101 -26.95 -71.58 38.60
C THR A 101 -27.46 -70.35 37.86
N LEU A 102 -26.59 -69.36 37.66
CA LEU A 102 -26.92 -68.13 36.92
C LEU A 102 -26.73 -68.33 35.40
N PRO A 103 -27.60 -67.74 34.55
CA PRO A 103 -27.57 -67.93 33.09
C PRO A 103 -26.36 -67.26 32.41
N VAL A 104 -25.68 -66.35 33.11
CA VAL A 104 -24.61 -65.52 32.54
C VAL A 104 -23.45 -65.35 33.52
N ARG A 105 -22.22 -65.45 33.01
CA ARG A 105 -20.98 -65.26 33.79
C ARG A 105 -20.33 -63.90 33.51
N VAL A 106 -19.64 -63.34 34.51
CA VAL A 106 -18.86 -62.11 34.33
C VAL A 106 -17.73 -62.35 33.31
N GLY A 107 -17.61 -61.46 32.33
CA GLY A 107 -16.65 -61.57 31.22
C GLY A 107 -17.17 -62.33 30.00
N GLN A 108 -18.32 -63.00 30.09
CA GLN A 108 -18.95 -63.66 28.94
C GLN A 108 -19.37 -62.63 27.90
N ARG A 109 -19.21 -62.99 26.62
CA ARG A 109 -19.67 -62.19 25.48
C ARG A 109 -21.03 -62.72 25.04
N ILE A 110 -22.02 -61.84 25.00
CA ILE A 110 -23.35 -62.16 24.49
C ILE A 110 -23.62 -61.29 23.27
N THR A 111 -24.16 -61.91 22.21
CA THR A 111 -24.68 -61.21 21.04
C THR A 111 -26.20 -61.33 21.09
N ALA A 112 -26.87 -60.22 21.34
CA ALA A 112 -28.32 -60.20 21.47
C ALA A 112 -28.89 -58.85 21.05
N SER A 113 -30.15 -58.84 20.64
CA SER A 113 -30.89 -57.62 20.29
C SER A 113 -31.45 -56.94 21.55
N ILE A 114 -31.35 -55.62 21.61
CA ILE A 114 -31.93 -54.82 22.70
C ILE A 114 -33.46 -54.82 22.55
N SER A 115 -34.17 -55.39 23.53
CA SER A 115 -35.63 -55.55 23.50
C SER A 115 -36.37 -54.25 23.82
N LYS A 116 -35.88 -53.45 24.78
CA LYS A 116 -36.49 -52.16 25.19
C LYS A 116 -35.43 -51.16 25.70
N ALA A 117 -35.71 -49.87 25.57
CA ALA A 117 -34.92 -48.82 26.23
C ALA A 117 -35.34 -48.67 27.71
N GLY A 118 -34.36 -48.72 28.62
CA GLY A 118 -34.52 -48.52 30.05
C GLY A 118 -34.13 -47.10 30.52
N PRO A 119 -34.31 -46.80 31.82
CA PRO A 119 -33.99 -45.50 32.40
C PRO A 119 -32.49 -45.16 32.28
N LYS A 120 -32.17 -43.87 32.14
CA LYS A 120 -30.80 -43.34 31.90
C LYS A 120 -30.15 -43.86 30.60
N GLU A 121 -30.88 -43.82 29.49
CA GLU A 121 -30.39 -44.23 28.15
C GLU A 121 -29.85 -45.67 28.09
N SER A 122 -30.34 -46.57 28.96
CA SER A 122 -29.92 -47.97 28.96
C SER A 122 -30.70 -48.80 27.93
N GLY A 123 -30.09 -49.86 27.40
CA GLY A 123 -30.75 -50.91 26.64
C GLY A 123 -30.97 -52.14 27.52
N LEU A 124 -32.17 -52.71 27.48
CA LEU A 124 -32.52 -53.94 28.18
C LEU A 124 -32.50 -55.10 27.18
N ILE A 125 -31.84 -56.19 27.55
CA ILE A 125 -31.83 -57.45 26.82
C ILE A 125 -32.47 -58.50 27.73
N SER A 126 -33.57 -59.09 27.30
CA SER A 126 -34.25 -60.16 28.04
C SER A 126 -33.68 -61.51 27.61
N LEU A 127 -33.20 -62.31 28.57
CA LEU A 127 -32.79 -63.71 28.37
C LEU A 127 -33.88 -64.64 28.94
N ASP A 128 -33.80 -65.93 28.60
CA ASP A 128 -34.71 -66.95 29.13
C ASP A 128 -34.63 -67.02 30.67
N ASN A 129 -35.77 -67.28 31.34
CA ASN A 129 -35.95 -67.30 32.81
C ASN A 129 -35.96 -65.93 33.53
N ASN A 130 -36.70 -64.94 33.03
CA ASN A 130 -36.91 -63.62 33.68
C ASN A 130 -35.61 -62.85 34.02
N PHE A 131 -34.49 -63.18 33.37
CA PHE A 131 -33.20 -62.57 33.64
C PHE A 131 -32.91 -61.47 32.63
N THR A 132 -32.56 -60.27 33.11
CA THR A 132 -32.35 -59.09 32.24
C THR A 132 -30.91 -58.60 32.24
N VAL A 133 -30.35 -58.31 31.07
CA VAL A 133 -29.04 -57.66 30.94
C VAL A 133 -29.25 -56.18 30.61
N ILE A 134 -28.74 -55.32 31.49
CA ILE A 134 -28.85 -53.87 31.40
C ILE A 134 -27.54 -53.31 30.82
N VAL A 135 -27.62 -52.66 29.66
CA VAL A 135 -26.49 -52.04 28.97
C VAL A 135 -26.64 -50.52 29.04
N PRO A 136 -25.87 -49.81 29.88
CA PRO A 136 -25.97 -48.35 29.96
C PRO A 136 -25.54 -47.68 28.65
N ASN A 137 -26.17 -46.56 28.31
CA ASN A 137 -25.94 -45.75 27.09
C ASN A 137 -26.18 -46.48 25.75
N ALA A 138 -27.01 -47.52 25.73
CA ALA A 138 -27.34 -48.30 24.53
C ALA A 138 -28.75 -48.04 23.97
N ALA A 139 -29.46 -47.00 24.44
CA ALA A 139 -30.79 -46.64 23.94
C ALA A 139 -30.83 -46.31 22.43
N ASN A 140 -29.70 -45.92 21.83
CA ASN A 140 -29.61 -45.63 20.39
C ASN A 140 -29.50 -46.90 19.51
N HIS A 141 -29.40 -48.09 20.11
CA HIS A 141 -29.25 -49.38 19.42
C HIS A 141 -30.49 -50.29 19.58
N VAL A 142 -31.66 -49.73 19.88
CA VAL A 142 -32.93 -50.47 19.97
C VAL A 142 -33.22 -51.16 18.62
N ASN A 143 -33.56 -52.45 18.66
CA ASN A 143 -33.69 -53.37 17.50
C ASN A 143 -32.40 -53.73 16.74
N GLY A 144 -31.21 -53.28 17.18
CA GLY A 144 -29.93 -53.70 16.60
C GLY A 144 -29.31 -54.91 17.32
N THR A 145 -28.58 -55.76 16.60
CA THR A 145 -27.74 -56.81 17.19
C THR A 145 -26.48 -56.20 17.79
N VAL A 146 -26.30 -56.34 19.10
CA VAL A 146 -25.17 -55.74 19.81
C VAL A 146 -24.32 -56.82 20.49
N SER A 147 -22.99 -56.68 20.37
CA SER A 147 -22.03 -57.49 21.14
C SER A 147 -21.76 -56.83 22.49
N VAL A 148 -22.06 -57.54 23.58
CA VAL A 148 -21.99 -57.03 24.95
C VAL A 148 -21.09 -57.93 25.79
N ILE A 149 -20.18 -57.35 26.57
CA ILE A 149 -19.44 -58.05 27.63
C ILE A 149 -20.14 -57.82 28.97
N ILE A 150 -20.41 -58.89 29.72
CA ILE A 150 -20.94 -58.76 31.08
C ILE A 150 -19.87 -58.31 32.06
N THR A 151 -20.18 -57.26 32.81
CA THR A 151 -19.27 -56.63 33.78
C THR A 151 -19.64 -56.93 35.23
N ARG A 152 -20.94 -57.11 35.52
CA ARG A 152 -21.44 -57.41 36.86
C ARG A 152 -22.69 -58.28 36.79
N VAL A 153 -22.81 -59.27 37.66
CA VAL A 153 -23.97 -60.19 37.72
C VAL A 153 -24.61 -60.09 39.11
N LYS A 154 -25.94 -59.99 39.16
CA LYS A 154 -26.79 -60.08 40.36
C LYS A 154 -27.73 -61.28 40.22
N SER A 155 -28.53 -61.54 41.25
CA SER A 155 -29.44 -62.69 41.30
C SER A 155 -30.49 -62.70 40.17
N THR A 156 -31.03 -61.54 39.77
CA THR A 156 -32.12 -61.45 38.78
C THR A 156 -31.77 -60.66 37.51
N TYR A 157 -30.60 -60.00 37.48
CA TYR A 157 -30.17 -59.20 36.33
C TYR A 157 -28.64 -59.04 36.28
N ALA A 158 -28.11 -58.67 35.11
CA ALA A 158 -26.68 -58.39 34.91
C ALA A 158 -26.46 -57.03 34.23
N PHE A 159 -25.26 -56.48 34.36
CA PHE A 159 -24.83 -55.27 33.66
C PHE A 159 -23.80 -55.61 32.59
N GLY A 160 -23.98 -55.07 31.40
CA GLY A 160 -23.08 -55.28 30.27
C GLY A 160 -22.55 -53.97 29.67
N THR A 161 -21.41 -54.02 28.99
CA THR A 161 -20.84 -52.89 28.24
C THR A 161 -20.72 -53.23 26.76
N LEU A 162 -21.02 -52.25 25.90
CA LEU A 162 -21.02 -52.38 24.45
C LEU A 162 -19.58 -52.49 23.89
N LEU A 163 -19.34 -53.46 23.01
CA LEU A 163 -18.09 -53.58 22.24
C LEU A 163 -18.26 -52.87 20.90
N GLU A 164 -17.81 -51.61 20.81
CA GLU A 164 -17.85 -50.86 19.54
C GLU A 164 -16.79 -51.38 18.55
N SER A 165 -17.21 -51.69 17.31
CA SER A 165 -16.32 -51.93 16.18
C SER A 165 -15.61 -50.63 15.77
N ARG A 166 -14.27 -50.63 15.88
CA ARG A 166 -13.39 -49.47 15.69
C ARG A 166 -13.63 -48.73 14.36
N GLY A 167 -14.06 -47.47 14.45
CA GLY A 167 -14.06 -46.50 13.35
C GLY A 167 -13.58 -45.11 13.80
N LEU A 168 -12.40 -44.71 13.31
CA LEU A 168 -11.87 -43.34 13.13
C LEU A 168 -12.39 -42.19 14.03
N GLN A 169 -11.57 -41.74 14.99
CA GLN A 169 -10.92 -40.41 15.00
C GLN A 169 -10.22 -40.10 16.34
N ALA A 170 -9.01 -39.55 16.21
CA ALA A 170 -8.09 -39.24 17.29
C ALA A 170 -8.55 -38.11 18.22
N LYS A 171 -8.63 -38.39 19.51
CA LYS A 171 -8.31 -37.43 20.59
C LYS A 171 -7.58 -38.14 21.72
N SER A 172 -6.49 -37.49 22.13
CA SER A 172 -5.56 -37.89 23.19
C SER A 172 -6.25 -38.31 24.49
N ALA A 173 -6.11 -39.58 24.86
CA ALA A 173 -6.22 -40.03 26.23
C ALA A 173 -5.28 -41.23 26.41
N THR A 174 -4.51 -41.18 27.48
CA THR A 174 -3.61 -42.20 28.02
C THR A 174 -4.00 -43.64 27.68
N LEU A 175 -3.18 -44.27 26.84
CA LEU A 175 -3.13 -45.71 26.64
C LEU A 175 -2.89 -46.41 27.99
N LYS A 176 -3.90 -47.13 28.49
CA LYS A 176 -3.67 -48.32 29.31
C LYS A 176 -3.86 -49.52 28.39
N GLU A 177 -2.79 -49.91 27.73
CA GLU A 177 -2.67 -51.25 27.14
C GLU A 177 -1.84 -52.10 28.10
N HIS A 178 -2.45 -53.18 28.60
CA HIS A 178 -1.70 -54.38 28.96
C HIS A 178 -1.33 -55.08 27.66
N ALA A 179 -0.31 -54.56 26.98
CA ALA A 179 0.46 -55.29 25.98
C ALA A 179 1.85 -55.49 26.59
N SER A 180 2.35 -56.72 26.58
CA SER A 180 3.70 -57.09 27.00
C SER A 180 4.74 -56.14 26.38
N PHE A 181 5.33 -55.31 27.23
CA PHE A 181 6.21 -54.21 26.84
C PHE A 181 7.59 -54.75 26.46
N GLN A 182 7.83 -55.00 25.17
CA GLN A 182 9.18 -55.30 24.67
C GLN A 182 9.98 -54.00 24.53
N LEU A 183 10.95 -53.79 25.43
CA LEU A 183 11.91 -52.70 25.35
C LEU A 183 12.87 -52.96 24.17
N GLN A 184 12.92 -52.05 23.20
CA GLN A 184 13.89 -52.11 22.08
C GLN A 184 14.95 -51.01 22.21
N ALA A 185 16.19 -51.33 21.87
CA ALA A 185 17.31 -50.40 21.97
C ALA A 185 17.11 -49.24 20.98
N GLY A 186 17.33 -48.01 21.43
CA GLY A 186 17.13 -46.80 20.63
C GLY A 186 15.79 -46.08 20.81
N THR A 187 14.82 -46.69 21.51
CA THR A 187 13.54 -46.06 21.84
C THR A 187 13.70 -44.88 22.79
N LYS A 188 12.91 -43.82 22.58
CA LYS A 188 12.94 -42.59 23.40
C LYS A 188 11.76 -42.56 24.36
N PHE A 189 12.04 -42.32 25.64
CA PHE A 189 11.03 -42.25 26.69
C PHE A 189 11.14 -40.95 27.48
N GLN A 190 10.00 -40.45 27.94
CA GLN A 190 9.96 -39.39 28.94
C GLN A 190 9.76 -40.05 30.32
N ILE A 191 10.72 -39.83 31.22
CA ILE A 191 10.70 -40.38 32.57
C ILE A 191 10.83 -39.25 33.59
N GLU A 192 10.25 -39.44 34.77
CA GLU A 192 10.50 -38.58 35.92
C GLU A 192 11.46 -39.34 36.84
N ILE A 193 12.61 -38.75 37.12
CA ILE A 193 13.61 -39.39 38.00
C ILE A 193 13.03 -39.38 39.42
N PRO A 194 12.90 -40.52 40.10
CA PRO A 194 12.41 -40.56 41.48
C PRO A 194 13.22 -39.64 42.40
N SER A 195 12.59 -39.01 43.38
CA SER A 195 13.32 -38.16 44.35
C SER A 195 14.28 -38.96 45.24
N THR A 196 14.05 -40.27 45.39
CA THR A 196 14.83 -41.22 46.21
C THR A 196 15.83 -42.04 45.39
N VAL A 197 16.19 -41.58 44.18
CA VAL A 197 17.06 -42.34 43.28
C VAL A 197 18.44 -42.53 43.88
N LYS A 198 18.99 -43.75 43.77
CA LYS A 198 20.39 -44.03 44.16
C LYS A 198 21.31 -43.66 43.00
N THR A 199 22.42 -43.00 43.31
CA THR A 199 23.46 -42.64 42.35
C THR A 199 24.63 -43.60 42.48
N TYR A 200 24.98 -44.29 41.40
CA TYR A 200 26.17 -45.13 41.33
C TYR A 200 27.07 -44.60 40.20
N ASN A 201 28.26 -44.11 40.55
CA ASN A 201 29.16 -43.39 39.65
C ASN A 201 28.39 -42.28 38.89
N ASN A 202 28.44 -42.30 37.56
CA ASN A 202 27.74 -41.37 36.68
C ASN A 202 26.37 -41.89 36.21
N TYR A 203 25.69 -42.76 36.96
CA TYR A 203 24.36 -43.28 36.60
C TYR A 203 23.35 -43.08 37.74
N PHE A 204 22.13 -42.66 37.38
CA PHE A 204 20.95 -42.78 38.23
C PHE A 204 20.39 -44.19 38.08
N VAL A 205 20.23 -44.90 39.21
CA VAL A 205 19.78 -46.29 39.23
C VAL A 205 18.44 -46.40 39.96
N PHE A 206 17.42 -46.87 39.25
CA PHE A 206 16.10 -47.12 39.82
C PHE A 206 15.32 -48.14 38.99
N GLN A 207 14.31 -48.73 39.60
CA GLN A 207 13.47 -49.72 38.94
C GLN A 207 12.48 -49.04 38.00
N PHE A 208 12.47 -49.46 36.74
CA PHE A 208 11.51 -49.01 35.72
C PHE A 208 10.81 -50.22 35.11
N LYS A 209 9.49 -50.30 35.33
CA LYS A 209 8.61 -51.38 34.82
C LYS A 209 9.16 -52.81 35.04
N GLY A 210 9.72 -53.07 36.23
CA GLY A 210 10.23 -54.40 36.61
C GLY A 210 11.71 -54.65 36.29
N THR A 211 12.37 -53.81 35.48
CA THR A 211 13.81 -53.91 35.15
C THR A 211 14.62 -52.79 35.82
N VAL A 212 15.90 -53.03 36.12
CA VAL A 212 16.78 -52.00 36.71
C VAL A 212 17.27 -51.04 35.61
N LEU A 213 16.99 -49.74 35.73
CA LEU A 213 17.39 -48.75 34.74
C LEU A 213 18.61 -47.96 35.23
N PHE A 214 19.69 -48.01 34.45
CA PHE A 214 20.90 -47.20 34.61
C PHE A 214 20.83 -46.01 33.64
N LEU A 215 20.50 -44.82 34.16
CA LEU A 215 20.41 -43.61 33.37
C LEU A 215 21.68 -42.76 33.55
N ARG A 216 22.47 -42.57 32.48
CA ARG A 216 23.71 -41.80 32.54
C ARG A 216 23.43 -40.34 32.92
N GLN A 217 24.05 -39.87 34.00
CA GLN A 217 24.02 -38.48 34.45
C GLN A 217 24.71 -37.60 33.42
N GLY A 218 24.01 -36.55 33.00
CA GLY A 218 24.46 -35.58 32.00
C GLY A 218 23.49 -34.41 31.92
N LEU A 219 23.92 -33.29 31.32
CA LEU A 219 23.13 -32.06 31.17
C LEU A 219 22.70 -31.38 32.49
N GLY A 220 23.28 -31.73 33.65
CA GLY A 220 22.98 -31.07 34.94
C GLY A 220 21.64 -31.48 35.58
N VAL A 221 21.14 -32.67 35.25
CA VAL A 221 19.87 -33.22 35.75
C VAL A 221 19.94 -33.56 37.24
N GLN A 222 18.90 -33.22 38.00
CA GLN A 222 18.75 -33.59 39.42
C GLN A 222 17.61 -34.60 39.65
N SER A 223 17.57 -35.20 40.83
CA SER A 223 16.47 -36.08 41.23
C SER A 223 15.12 -35.30 41.23
N GLY A 224 14.06 -35.92 40.71
CA GLY A 224 12.76 -35.27 40.49
C GLY A 224 12.59 -34.55 39.14
N ASP A 225 13.59 -34.55 38.27
CA ASP A 225 13.47 -33.93 36.94
C ASP A 225 12.78 -34.85 35.93
N LYS A 226 11.97 -34.24 35.05
CA LYS A 226 11.40 -34.91 33.88
C LYS A 226 12.39 -34.86 32.73
N VAL A 227 12.80 -36.01 32.25
CA VAL A 227 13.87 -36.14 31.27
C VAL A 227 13.39 -36.98 30.09
N LEU A 228 13.70 -36.53 28.88
CA LEU A 228 13.62 -37.34 27.67
C LEU A 228 14.94 -38.10 27.53
N MET A 229 14.86 -39.42 27.61
CA MET A 229 15.98 -40.34 27.54
C MET A 229 15.84 -41.28 26.35
N LYS A 230 16.96 -41.81 25.86
CA LYS A 230 17.04 -42.84 24.82
C LYS A 230 17.66 -44.09 25.43
N LEU A 231 17.07 -45.26 25.20
CA LEU A 231 17.68 -46.52 25.60
C LEU A 231 18.87 -46.82 24.71
N THR A 232 20.03 -47.09 25.29
CA THR A 232 21.26 -47.41 24.55
C THR A 232 21.53 -48.91 24.54
N LYS A 233 21.38 -49.58 25.70
CA LYS A 233 21.61 -51.03 25.84
C LYS A 233 20.49 -51.64 26.67
N ILE A 234 20.05 -52.83 26.30
CA ILE A 234 18.99 -53.58 26.99
C ILE A 234 19.52 -54.98 27.25
N ASP A 235 19.37 -55.43 28.48
CA ASP A 235 19.64 -56.80 28.92
C ASP A 235 18.38 -57.33 29.63
N SER A 236 18.33 -58.64 29.85
CA SER A 236 17.26 -59.35 30.56
C SER A 236 16.99 -58.81 31.97
N ARG A 237 18.01 -58.29 32.65
CA ARG A 237 17.94 -57.82 34.05
C ARG A 237 18.03 -56.30 34.21
N PHE A 238 18.66 -55.59 33.28
CA PHE A 238 18.84 -54.15 33.37
C PHE A 238 18.85 -53.45 32.00
N VAL A 239 18.56 -52.16 32.03
CA VAL A 239 18.51 -51.29 30.86
C VAL A 239 19.42 -50.11 31.08
N VAL A 240 20.20 -49.72 30.09
CA VAL A 240 21.01 -48.51 30.11
C VAL A 240 20.37 -47.46 29.21
N GLY A 241 20.23 -46.25 29.72
CA GLY A 241 19.70 -45.12 28.98
C GLY A 241 20.59 -43.89 29.04
N GLN A 242 20.58 -43.12 27.96
CA GLN A 242 21.24 -41.82 27.86
C GLN A 242 20.21 -40.70 27.87
N ILE A 243 20.51 -39.63 28.60
CA ILE A 243 19.68 -38.42 28.63
C ILE A 243 19.86 -37.64 27.33
N LEU A 244 18.76 -37.38 26.61
CA LEU A 244 18.75 -36.55 25.39
C LEU A 244 18.40 -35.10 25.68
N LYS A 245 17.36 -34.87 26.49
CA LYS A 245 16.81 -33.53 26.73
C LYS A 245 16.09 -33.47 28.06
N ILE A 246 16.37 -32.46 28.86
CA ILE A 246 15.57 -32.16 30.06
C ILE A 246 14.26 -31.53 29.60
N SER A 247 13.12 -31.89 30.20
CA SER A 247 11.89 -31.11 30.09
C SER A 247 12.24 -29.63 30.30
N PRO A 248 11.71 -28.68 29.47
CA PRO A 248 12.36 -27.39 29.24
C PRO A 248 12.61 -26.51 30.49
N LEU A 249 12.03 -26.84 31.66
CA LEU A 249 12.53 -26.40 32.95
C LEU A 249 12.45 -27.54 34.00
N SER A 250 13.48 -27.67 34.83
CA SER A 250 13.44 -28.46 36.08
C SER A 250 12.37 -27.90 37.04
N SER A 251 11.77 -28.74 37.89
CA SER A 251 10.83 -28.30 38.93
C SER A 251 11.43 -27.25 39.87
N GLN A 252 12.74 -27.33 40.15
CA GLN A 252 13.45 -26.35 40.96
C GLN A 252 13.62 -25.02 40.22
N GLN A 253 14.05 -25.06 38.95
CA GLN A 253 14.20 -23.87 38.10
C GLN A 253 12.86 -23.16 37.89
N GLN A 254 11.77 -23.91 37.71
CA GLN A 254 10.42 -23.34 37.62
C GLN A 254 10.03 -22.64 38.93
N LYS A 255 10.31 -23.25 40.10
CA LYS A 255 10.07 -22.60 41.40
C LYS A 255 10.91 -21.32 41.55
N ALA A 256 12.19 -21.35 41.17
CA ALA A 256 13.08 -20.19 41.23
C ALA A 256 12.59 -19.04 40.32
N MET A 257 12.17 -19.36 39.09
CA MET A 257 11.60 -18.38 38.15
C MET A 257 10.29 -17.77 38.69
N ILE A 258 9.40 -18.60 39.26
CA ILE A 258 8.17 -18.13 39.89
C ILE A 258 8.47 -17.22 41.09
N GLN A 259 9.45 -17.58 41.91
CA GLN A 259 9.87 -16.75 43.04
C GLN A 259 10.43 -15.41 42.57
N ALA A 260 11.27 -15.41 41.53
CA ALA A 260 11.78 -14.17 40.92
C ALA A 260 10.63 -13.30 40.40
N GLU A 261 9.69 -13.88 39.64
CA GLU A 261 8.51 -13.17 39.12
C GLU A 261 7.67 -12.59 40.27
N VAL A 262 7.34 -13.37 41.30
CA VAL A 262 6.58 -12.90 42.47
C VAL A 262 7.34 -11.81 43.22
N ARG A 263 8.67 -11.91 43.37
CA ARG A 263 9.50 -10.84 43.96
C ARG A 263 9.37 -9.55 43.15
N THR A 264 9.42 -9.61 41.81
CA THR A 264 9.22 -8.42 40.97
C THR A 264 7.82 -7.83 41.11
N MET A 265 6.78 -8.66 41.22
CA MET A 265 5.39 -8.22 41.44
C MET A 265 5.21 -7.54 42.81
N ILE A 266 5.91 -8.02 43.84
CA ILE A 266 5.90 -7.40 45.17
C ILE A 266 6.65 -6.06 45.13
N GLN A 267 7.85 -6.01 44.56
CA GLN A 267 8.66 -4.79 44.42
C GLN A 267 7.94 -3.67 43.64
N THR A 268 7.17 -4.04 42.61
CA THR A 268 6.36 -3.10 41.81
C THR A 268 5.07 -2.64 42.51
N GLY A 269 4.71 -3.24 43.65
CA GLY A 269 3.60 -2.82 44.50
C GLY A 269 2.22 -3.38 44.13
N LEU A 270 2.13 -4.51 43.42
CA LEU A 270 0.85 -5.11 43.00
C LEU A 270 -0.05 -5.53 44.16
N HIS A 271 0.55 -5.80 45.32
CA HIS A 271 -0.10 -6.39 46.50
C HIS A 271 -0.87 -5.39 47.36
N PHE A 272 -0.68 -4.08 47.17
CA PHE A 272 -1.37 -3.06 47.96
C PHE A 272 -2.82 -2.91 47.51
N GLY A 273 -3.77 -3.05 48.45
CA GLY A 273 -5.17 -2.73 48.22
C GLY A 273 -5.61 -1.43 48.90
N LYS A 274 -6.88 -1.08 48.69
CA LYS A 274 -7.54 0.05 49.39
C LYS A 274 -7.80 -0.25 50.87
N LYS A 275 -8.28 0.79 51.57
CA LYS A 275 -8.80 0.71 52.94
C LYS A 275 -9.92 -0.33 53.03
N THR A 276 -10.02 -1.01 54.17
CA THR A 276 -11.03 -2.06 54.45
C THR A 276 -12.46 -1.60 54.18
N VAL A 277 -12.81 -0.38 54.59
CA VAL A 277 -14.13 0.25 54.40
C VAL A 277 -14.56 0.33 52.93
N ARG A 278 -13.60 0.46 52.00
CA ARG A 278 -13.88 0.56 50.57
C ARG A 278 -13.90 -0.80 49.87
N CYS A 279 -13.64 -1.90 50.57
CA CYS A 279 -13.49 -3.21 49.96
C CYS A 279 -14.84 -3.77 49.51
N HIS A 280 -14.90 -4.26 48.29
CA HIS A 280 -16.08 -4.94 47.76
C HIS A 280 -16.10 -6.41 48.22
N ALA A 281 -17.26 -6.92 48.66
CA ALA A 281 -17.38 -8.28 49.22
C ALA A 281 -16.88 -9.38 48.26
N ASN A 282 -17.20 -9.28 46.97
CA ASN A 282 -16.75 -10.22 45.93
C ASN A 282 -15.22 -10.28 45.75
N MET A 283 -14.43 -9.37 46.34
CA MET A 283 -12.96 -9.43 46.27
C MET A 283 -12.33 -10.40 47.26
N ARG A 284 -13.07 -10.90 48.26
CA ARG A 284 -12.59 -11.87 49.26
C ARG A 284 -11.71 -13.01 48.70
N PRO A 285 -12.06 -13.73 47.61
CA PRO A 285 -11.23 -14.83 47.09
C PRO A 285 -9.86 -14.40 46.52
N TYR A 286 -9.69 -13.12 46.21
CA TYR A 286 -8.44 -12.56 45.68
C TYR A 286 -7.57 -11.89 46.75
N LEU A 287 -8.09 -11.74 47.97
CA LEU A 287 -7.34 -11.21 49.10
C LEU A 287 -6.43 -12.28 49.70
N TRP A 288 -5.33 -11.84 50.31
CA TRP A 288 -4.50 -12.71 51.13
C TRP A 288 -5.25 -13.06 52.42
N ILE A 289 -5.39 -14.34 52.75
CA ILE A 289 -6.11 -14.80 53.94
C ILE A 289 -5.10 -15.20 55.03
N ARG A 290 -5.39 -14.88 56.29
CA ARG A 290 -4.59 -15.31 57.44
C ARG A 290 -4.73 -16.82 57.64
N LYS A 291 -3.61 -17.53 57.71
CA LYS A 291 -3.56 -19.01 57.90
C LYS A 291 -3.32 -19.45 59.35
N LYS A 292 -2.90 -18.55 60.25
CA LYS A 292 -2.55 -18.85 61.64
C LYS A 292 -3.16 -17.81 62.58
N GLY A 293 -3.52 -18.24 63.80
CA GLY A 293 -4.05 -17.41 64.90
C GLY A 293 -5.58 -17.40 65.01
N LYS A 294 -6.13 -16.72 66.03
CA LYS A 294 -7.57 -16.62 66.35
C LYS A 294 -8.45 -16.06 65.22
N ASN A 295 -7.84 -15.47 64.19
CA ASN A 295 -8.50 -14.90 63.01
C ASN A 295 -8.13 -15.67 61.73
N ALA A 296 -8.05 -17.00 61.81
CA ALA A 296 -7.99 -17.86 60.64
C ALA A 296 -9.20 -17.56 59.73
N ASP A 297 -9.00 -17.54 58.42
CA ASP A 297 -10.02 -17.25 57.39
C ASP A 297 -10.48 -15.79 57.22
N ARG A 298 -9.92 -14.85 57.99
CA ARG A 298 -10.09 -13.41 57.73
C ARG A 298 -9.07 -12.87 56.74
N PRO A 299 -9.44 -11.91 55.85
CA PRO A 299 -8.49 -11.22 55.00
C PRO A 299 -7.39 -10.53 55.80
N PHE A 300 -6.17 -10.62 55.32
CA PHE A 300 -5.02 -9.95 55.90
C PHE A 300 -5.11 -8.45 55.66
N VAL A 301 -5.01 -7.70 56.75
CA VAL A 301 -5.05 -6.24 56.78
C VAL A 301 -3.76 -5.73 57.42
N LYS A 302 -3.09 -4.78 56.76
CA LYS A 302 -1.91 -4.08 57.27
C LYS A 302 -2.16 -2.57 57.18
N ARG A 303 -1.99 -1.85 58.29
CA ARG A 303 -2.26 -0.39 58.40
C ARG A 303 -3.65 0.00 57.84
N GLY A 304 -4.68 -0.80 58.17
CA GLY A 304 -6.06 -0.57 57.71
C GLY A 304 -6.34 -0.82 56.22
N ARG A 305 -5.39 -1.42 55.46
CA ARG A 305 -5.55 -1.76 54.04
C ARG A 305 -5.50 -3.26 53.81
N HIS A 306 -6.28 -3.75 52.86
CA HIS A 306 -6.21 -5.15 52.45
C HIS A 306 -4.97 -5.42 51.60
N THR A 307 -4.44 -6.64 51.69
CA THR A 307 -3.36 -7.11 50.82
C THR A 307 -3.93 -8.07 49.78
N ILE A 308 -3.66 -7.78 48.51
CA ILE A 308 -4.04 -8.60 47.36
C ILE A 308 -3.09 -9.81 47.28
N ASN A 309 -3.65 -10.99 46.99
CA ASN A 309 -2.87 -12.21 46.85
C ASN A 309 -2.12 -12.25 45.51
N VAL A 310 -0.83 -11.92 45.54
CA VAL A 310 0.04 -11.89 44.34
C VAL A 310 0.11 -13.23 43.60
N LEU A 311 -0.01 -14.37 44.31
CA LEU A 311 -0.03 -15.69 43.65
C LEU A 311 -1.29 -15.87 42.81
N ARG A 312 -2.44 -15.36 43.28
CA ARG A 312 -3.68 -15.31 42.50
C ARG A 312 -3.54 -14.32 41.35
N THR A 313 -2.99 -13.13 41.60
CA THR A 313 -2.69 -12.13 40.57
C THR A 313 -1.88 -12.71 39.43
N ARG A 314 -0.79 -13.42 39.72
CA ARG A 314 0.06 -14.08 38.72
C ARG A 314 -0.73 -15.08 37.85
N ARG A 315 -1.52 -15.96 38.47
CA ARG A 315 -2.34 -16.94 37.73
C ARG A 315 -3.35 -16.26 36.82
N CYS A 316 -4.06 -15.27 37.36
CA CYS A 316 -5.05 -14.47 36.65
C CYS A 316 -4.41 -13.66 35.50
N LEU A 317 -3.26 -13.04 35.74
CA LEU A 317 -2.49 -12.29 34.76
C LEU A 317 -2.02 -13.22 33.64
N HIS A 318 -1.39 -14.35 33.96
CA HIS A 318 -0.93 -15.31 32.96
C HIS A 318 -2.08 -15.82 32.08
N HIS A 319 -3.21 -16.22 32.68
CA HIS A 319 -4.39 -16.63 31.93
C HIS A 319 -4.90 -15.50 31.01
N SER A 320 -4.94 -14.28 31.52
CA SER A 320 -5.35 -13.10 30.76
C SER A 320 -4.41 -12.81 29.58
N LEU A 321 -3.09 -12.86 29.79
CA LEU A 321 -2.07 -12.67 28.77
C LEU A 321 -2.17 -13.71 27.66
N MET A 322 -2.37 -14.98 28.01
CA MET A 322 -2.57 -16.06 27.04
C MET A 322 -3.82 -15.84 26.19
N GLN A 323 -4.92 -15.40 26.81
CA GLN A 323 -6.15 -15.13 26.07
C GLN A 323 -6.03 -13.87 25.18
N LEU A 324 -5.38 -12.81 25.67
CA LEU A 324 -5.07 -11.62 24.87
C LEU A 324 -4.20 -11.98 23.65
N ALA A 325 -3.17 -12.80 23.85
CA ALA A 325 -2.33 -13.31 22.76
C ALA A 325 -3.16 -14.10 21.73
N LYS A 326 -4.11 -14.93 22.19
CA LYS A 326 -5.04 -15.66 21.32
C LYS A 326 -5.91 -14.71 20.48
N TYR A 327 -6.45 -13.65 21.09
CA TYR A 327 -7.24 -12.65 20.36
C TYR A 327 -6.39 -11.84 19.37
N ALA A 328 -5.15 -11.50 19.73
CA ALA A 328 -4.21 -10.82 18.86
C ALA A 328 -3.82 -11.70 17.66
N ALA A 329 -3.58 -13.00 17.89
CA ALA A 329 -3.29 -13.97 16.84
C ALA A 329 -4.46 -14.15 15.86
N LYS A 330 -5.71 -14.09 16.36
CA LYS A 330 -6.93 -14.06 15.52
C LYS A 330 -7.12 -12.73 14.78
N GLY A 331 -6.35 -11.70 15.13
CA GLY A 331 -6.43 -10.39 14.48
C GLY A 331 -7.49 -9.45 15.02
N LYS A 332 -7.99 -9.69 16.23
CA LYS A 332 -8.90 -8.75 16.90
C LYS A 332 -8.16 -7.46 17.28
N THR A 333 -8.93 -6.38 17.33
CA THR A 333 -8.49 -5.04 17.75
C THR A 333 -8.77 -4.84 19.24
N PHE A 334 -7.92 -4.05 19.90
CA PHE A 334 -8.00 -3.81 21.35
C PHE A 334 -8.41 -2.38 21.65
N LEU A 335 -9.23 -2.18 22.67
CA LEU A 335 -9.62 -0.87 23.19
C LEU A 335 -9.13 -0.74 24.63
N PHE A 336 -8.12 0.10 24.85
CA PHE A 336 -7.60 0.38 26.19
C PHE A 336 -8.36 1.55 26.82
N VAL A 337 -8.93 1.37 28.00
CA VAL A 337 -9.70 2.40 28.71
C VAL A 337 -9.16 2.57 30.12
N GLY A 338 -8.91 3.81 30.50
CA GLY A 338 -8.60 4.16 31.88
C GLY A 338 -8.24 5.63 32.03
N THR A 339 -9.04 6.33 32.82
CA THR A 339 -8.93 7.78 33.04
C THR A 339 -8.15 8.15 34.31
N LYS A 340 -7.80 7.15 35.14
CA LYS A 340 -6.95 7.35 36.31
C LYS A 340 -5.62 8.02 35.93
N LYS A 341 -5.19 9.00 36.73
CA LYS A 341 -3.91 9.72 36.53
C LYS A 341 -2.71 8.77 36.45
N SER A 342 -2.70 7.70 37.25
CA SER A 342 -1.67 6.65 37.26
C SER A 342 -1.58 5.87 35.94
N ALA A 343 -2.70 5.74 35.21
CA ALA A 343 -2.84 4.88 34.04
C ALA A 343 -2.93 5.66 32.71
N ALA A 344 -3.52 6.85 32.69
CA ALA A 344 -3.89 7.60 31.49
C ALA A 344 -2.73 7.75 30.48
N SER A 345 -1.55 8.16 30.95
CA SER A 345 -0.36 8.30 30.08
C SER A 345 0.19 6.96 29.58
N LEU A 346 0.13 5.92 30.42
CA LEU A 346 0.64 4.59 30.09
C LEU A 346 -0.26 3.86 29.10
N ILE A 347 -1.57 4.02 29.23
CA ILE A 347 -2.58 3.47 28.30
C ILE A 347 -2.39 4.05 26.90
N ALA A 348 -2.29 5.38 26.78
CA ALA A 348 -2.04 6.02 25.49
C ALA A 348 -0.74 5.52 24.86
N LYS A 349 0.35 5.45 25.64
CA LYS A 349 1.66 4.96 25.18
C LYS A 349 1.61 3.50 24.73
N THR A 350 1.02 2.62 25.53
CA THR A 350 0.93 1.18 25.23
C THR A 350 0.07 0.93 24.00
N SER A 351 -1.05 1.63 23.87
CA SER A 351 -1.91 1.53 22.70
C SER A 351 -1.22 1.96 21.40
N LEU A 352 -0.48 3.08 21.43
CA LEU A 352 0.26 3.56 20.28
C LEU A 352 1.34 2.55 19.81
N LEU A 353 1.96 1.82 20.74
CA LEU A 353 3.00 0.85 20.43
C LEU A 353 2.49 -0.47 19.83
N THR A 354 1.22 -0.84 20.03
CA THR A 354 0.64 -2.06 19.41
C THR A 354 0.17 -1.84 17.98
N GLN A 355 0.01 -0.57 17.54
CA GLN A 355 -0.50 -0.11 16.24
C GLN A 355 -1.95 -0.50 15.87
N THR A 356 -2.47 -1.62 16.37
CA THR A 356 -3.81 -2.15 16.10
C THR A 356 -4.79 -1.93 17.25
N SER A 357 -4.45 -1.08 18.22
CA SER A 357 -5.33 -0.76 19.33
C SER A 357 -5.71 0.71 19.37
N PHE A 358 -6.79 0.96 20.09
CA PHE A 358 -7.40 2.25 20.35
C PHE A 358 -7.34 2.52 21.84
N TYR A 359 -7.46 3.78 22.23
CA TYR A 359 -7.45 4.13 23.64
C TYR A 359 -8.39 5.28 24.01
N VAL A 360 -8.81 5.28 25.27
CA VAL A 360 -9.48 6.40 25.94
C VAL A 360 -8.80 6.59 27.29
N ASN A 361 -8.14 7.73 27.48
CA ASN A 361 -7.33 8.02 28.67
C ASN A 361 -7.78 9.24 29.48
N THR A 362 -8.78 9.98 29.00
CA THR A 362 -9.19 11.27 29.58
C THR A 362 -10.55 11.18 30.27
N ARG A 363 -11.61 10.92 29.50
CA ARG A 363 -12.97 10.67 30.01
C ARG A 363 -13.73 9.77 29.05
N TRP A 364 -14.44 8.78 29.59
CA TRP A 364 -15.44 8.04 28.83
C TRP A 364 -16.73 8.86 28.72
N LEU A 365 -17.13 9.21 27.51
CA LEU A 365 -18.45 9.83 27.26
C LEU A 365 -19.49 8.72 27.15
N GLY A 366 -20.60 8.85 27.86
CA GLY A 366 -21.70 7.89 27.74
C GLY A 366 -22.20 7.82 26.30
N GLY A 367 -22.38 6.60 25.78
CA GLY A 367 -22.75 6.40 24.38
C GLY A 367 -21.55 6.27 23.44
N MET A 368 -20.32 6.19 23.95
CA MET A 368 -19.11 6.10 23.12
C MET A 368 -19.10 4.90 22.18
N LEU A 369 -19.69 3.78 22.57
CA LEU A 369 -19.80 2.59 21.72
C LEU A 369 -21.26 2.32 21.31
N THR A 370 -22.20 2.56 22.21
CA THR A 370 -23.63 2.30 21.96
C THR A 370 -24.27 3.31 21.00
N ASN A 371 -23.92 4.60 21.11
CA ASN A 371 -24.37 5.68 20.21
C ASN A 371 -23.29 6.06 19.18
N TRP A 372 -22.75 5.07 18.47
CA TRP A 372 -21.62 5.27 17.55
C TRP A 372 -21.90 6.27 16.43
N LYS A 373 -23.14 6.38 15.94
CA LYS A 373 -23.50 7.30 14.84
C LYS A 373 -23.23 8.76 15.23
N THR A 374 -23.57 9.16 16.45
CA THR A 374 -23.32 10.52 16.96
C THR A 374 -21.83 10.75 17.22
N ILE A 375 -21.14 9.76 17.79
CA ILE A 375 -19.70 9.81 18.03
C ILE A 375 -18.92 9.94 16.71
N LEU A 376 -19.36 9.24 15.65
CA LEU A 376 -18.80 9.37 14.31
C LEU A 376 -18.92 10.80 13.77
N LYS A 377 -20.06 11.48 13.99
CA LYS A 377 -20.22 12.90 13.61
C LYS A 377 -19.22 13.79 14.35
N SER A 378 -19.02 13.58 15.65
CA SER A 378 -18.01 14.31 16.43
C SER A 378 -16.58 14.02 15.97
N ILE A 379 -16.24 12.76 15.65
CA ILE A 379 -14.93 12.38 15.10
C ILE A 379 -14.73 12.99 13.71
N ALA A 380 -15.76 13.05 12.87
CA ALA A 380 -15.68 13.63 11.53
C ALA A 380 -15.27 15.11 11.57
N GLN A 381 -15.70 15.87 12.58
CA GLN A 381 -15.28 17.26 12.79
C GLN A 381 -13.78 17.40 13.09
N ILE A 382 -13.14 16.37 13.65
CA ILE A 382 -11.70 16.36 14.00
C ILE A 382 -10.82 16.08 12.79
N ARG A 383 -11.28 15.18 11.90
CA ARG A 383 -10.50 14.70 10.75
C ARG A 383 -9.89 15.81 9.89
N PRO A 384 -10.61 16.89 9.48
CA PRO A 384 -10.00 17.95 8.67
C PRO A 384 -8.85 18.63 9.40
N ILE A 385 -9.01 18.89 10.71
CA ILE A 385 -7.99 19.55 11.54
C ILE A 385 -6.76 18.66 11.71
N LEU A 386 -6.94 17.35 11.93
CA LEU A 386 -5.82 16.40 11.97
C LEU A 386 -5.11 16.29 10.62
N LYS A 387 -5.84 16.31 9.51
CA LYS A 387 -5.27 16.28 8.15
C LYS A 387 -4.46 17.54 7.87
N GLU A 388 -4.94 18.71 8.26
CA GLU A 388 -4.20 19.98 8.20
C GLU A 388 -2.90 19.92 9.03
N LYS A 389 -2.98 19.46 10.29
CA LYS A 389 -1.82 19.30 11.18
C LYS A 389 -0.79 18.32 10.60
N GLN A 390 -1.25 17.18 10.08
CA GLN A 390 -0.38 16.20 9.42
C GLN A 390 0.29 16.76 8.16
N ARG A 391 -0.42 17.53 7.33
CA ARG A 391 0.16 18.20 6.16
C ARG A 391 1.25 19.18 6.58
N LEU A 392 1.00 20.01 7.59
CA LEU A 392 2.01 20.94 8.14
C LEU A 392 3.25 20.22 8.68
N ILE A 393 3.05 19.11 9.41
CA ILE A 393 4.16 18.31 9.92
C ILE A 393 4.98 17.75 8.76
N ARG A 394 4.30 17.19 7.74
CA ARG A 394 4.95 16.64 6.57
C ARG A 394 5.79 17.70 5.84
N THR A 395 5.24 18.88 5.58
CA THR A 395 5.97 19.96 4.89
C THR A 395 7.16 20.45 5.72
N LEU A 396 7.04 20.52 7.04
CA LEU A 396 8.16 20.88 7.91
C LEU A 396 9.26 19.81 7.94
N LEU A 397 8.89 18.53 8.00
CA LEU A 397 9.85 17.43 7.94
C LEU A 397 10.56 17.39 6.59
N GLU A 398 9.84 17.58 5.49
CA GLU A 398 10.41 17.66 4.14
C GLU A 398 11.39 18.85 4.02
N LYS A 399 11.02 20.05 4.47
CA LYS A 399 11.93 21.22 4.48
C LYS A 399 13.18 20.96 5.31
N ARG A 400 13.05 20.35 6.50
CA ARG A 400 14.20 20.02 7.35
C ARG A 400 15.12 18.99 6.70
N GLN A 401 14.54 17.97 6.07
CA GLN A 401 15.29 16.95 5.34
C GLN A 401 16.07 17.57 4.16
N GLN A 402 15.44 18.46 3.39
CA GLN A 402 16.10 19.19 2.31
C GLN A 402 17.25 20.07 2.80
N ILE A 403 17.08 20.79 3.93
CA ILE A 403 18.15 21.59 4.54
C ILE A 403 19.31 20.67 4.94
N LYS A 404 19.02 19.53 5.58
CA LYS A 404 20.02 18.55 5.97
C LYS A 404 20.80 18.03 4.76
N GLU A 405 20.11 17.63 3.69
CA GLU A 405 20.72 17.14 2.45
C GLU A 405 21.62 18.21 1.81
N ARG A 406 21.15 19.46 1.71
CA ARG A 406 21.94 20.58 1.19
C ARG A 406 23.19 20.84 2.02
N LEU A 407 23.10 20.75 3.35
CA LEU A 407 24.24 20.96 4.23
C LEU A 407 25.27 19.83 4.12
N ILE A 408 24.82 18.58 4.09
CA ILE A 408 25.70 17.41 3.85
C ILE A 408 26.41 17.55 2.51
N PHE A 409 25.68 17.93 1.46
CA PHE A 409 26.26 18.17 0.14
C PHE A 409 27.33 19.28 0.18
N LYS A 410 27.06 20.43 0.80
CA LYS A 410 28.04 21.53 0.94
C LYS A 410 29.29 21.09 1.70
N VAL A 411 29.13 20.32 2.76
CA VAL A 411 30.24 19.78 3.55
C VAL A 411 31.11 18.85 2.71
N ASN A 412 30.50 17.92 1.98
CA ASN A 412 31.23 16.99 1.12
C ASN A 412 31.96 17.74 -0.01
N LEU A 413 31.31 18.72 -0.64
CA LEU A 413 31.91 19.58 -1.65
C LEU A 413 33.13 20.36 -1.11
N LEU A 414 33.03 20.91 0.11
CA LEU A 414 34.16 21.58 0.77
C LEU A 414 35.33 20.63 1.01
N ARG A 415 35.05 19.38 1.43
CA ARG A 415 36.06 18.33 1.65
C ARG A 415 36.75 17.92 0.35
N GLU A 416 36.01 17.78 -0.74
CA GLU A 416 36.58 17.47 -2.05
C GLU A 416 37.45 18.61 -2.58
N ARG A 417 36.95 19.84 -2.50
CA ARG A 417 37.70 21.03 -2.94
C ARG A 417 38.97 21.24 -2.13
N SER A 418 38.94 21.05 -0.81
CA SER A 418 40.15 21.16 0.00
C SER A 418 41.19 20.10 -0.37
N ARG A 419 40.79 18.85 -0.60
CA ARG A 419 41.70 17.78 -1.09
C ARG A 419 42.31 18.12 -2.45
N GLN A 420 41.50 18.59 -3.39
CA GLN A 420 41.98 19.01 -4.71
C GLN A 420 42.96 20.19 -4.62
N LEU A 421 42.72 21.10 -3.69
CA LEU A 421 43.58 22.25 -3.46
C LEU A 421 44.95 21.80 -2.91
N VAL A 422 44.96 20.93 -1.89
CA VAL A 422 46.21 20.39 -1.32
C VAL A 422 47.01 19.60 -2.35
N THR A 423 46.37 18.71 -3.11
CA THR A 423 47.03 17.91 -4.17
C THR A 423 47.63 18.78 -5.28
N LYS A 424 46.88 19.78 -5.76
CA LYS A 424 47.40 20.76 -6.75
C LYS A 424 48.54 21.60 -6.18
N GLY A 425 48.45 21.99 -4.90
CA GLY A 425 49.52 22.69 -4.20
C GLY A 425 50.81 21.87 -4.10
N GLN A 426 50.70 20.60 -3.74
CA GLN A 426 51.84 19.66 -3.70
C GLN A 426 52.47 19.48 -5.08
N LEU A 427 51.67 19.29 -6.13
CA LEU A 427 52.16 19.19 -7.50
C LEU A 427 52.86 20.47 -7.98
N LEU A 428 52.34 21.64 -7.62
CA LEU A 428 52.96 22.93 -7.96
C LEU A 428 54.30 23.08 -7.23
N MET A 429 54.36 22.76 -5.94
CA MET A 429 55.62 22.75 -5.19
C MET A 429 56.64 21.79 -5.81
N ALA A 430 56.22 20.57 -6.19
CA ALA A 430 57.10 19.60 -6.83
C ALA A 430 57.63 20.08 -8.20
N LYS A 431 56.83 20.83 -8.96
CA LYS A 431 57.29 21.46 -10.22
C LYS A 431 58.30 22.56 -9.94
N LEU A 432 58.01 23.44 -8.99
CA LEU A 432 58.91 24.53 -8.62
C LEU A 432 60.25 23.96 -8.10
N THR A 433 60.24 22.97 -7.22
CA THR A 433 61.47 22.34 -6.70
C THR A 433 62.29 21.65 -7.79
N LYS A 434 61.64 21.02 -8.79
CA LYS A 434 62.35 20.47 -9.97
C LYS A 434 62.99 21.58 -10.81
N SER A 435 62.28 22.68 -11.04
CA SER A 435 62.82 23.88 -11.70
C SER A 435 63.81 24.69 -10.84
N GLN A 436 64.06 24.32 -9.58
CA GLN A 436 65.18 24.89 -8.80
C GLN A 436 66.49 24.12 -9.03
N ALA A 437 66.42 22.86 -9.47
CA ALA A 437 67.60 22.06 -9.79
C ALA A 437 68.19 22.42 -11.16
N ASP A 438 67.33 22.86 -12.10
CA ASP A 438 67.72 23.50 -13.35
C ASP A 438 67.81 25.02 -13.11
N SER A 439 68.90 25.69 -13.50
CA SER A 439 69.23 27.08 -13.16
C SER A 439 68.34 28.18 -13.79
N ASN A 440 67.02 27.99 -13.87
CA ASN A 440 66.05 28.90 -14.51
C ASN A 440 64.96 29.37 -13.53
N HIS A 441 65.33 30.23 -12.58
CA HIS A 441 64.40 30.73 -11.55
C HIS A 441 63.36 31.77 -12.05
N GLN A 442 63.42 32.24 -13.30
CA GLN A 442 62.60 33.34 -13.81
C GLN A 442 61.42 32.93 -14.73
N ASP A 443 61.20 31.64 -14.96
CA ASP A 443 60.31 31.15 -16.01
C ASP A 443 58.83 31.55 -15.86
N LEU A 444 58.23 31.57 -14.65
CA LEU A 444 56.79 31.85 -14.51
C LEU A 444 56.41 33.30 -14.79
N ILE A 445 57.24 34.25 -14.36
CA ILE A 445 57.00 35.68 -14.58
C ILE A 445 57.25 36.00 -16.05
N GLN A 446 58.37 35.54 -16.60
CA GLN A 446 58.73 35.74 -18.00
C GLN A 446 57.72 35.08 -18.96
N THR A 447 57.27 33.85 -18.68
CA THR A 447 56.22 33.20 -19.47
C THR A 447 54.88 33.92 -19.39
N SER A 448 54.53 34.49 -18.23
CA SER A 448 53.30 35.28 -18.09
C SER A 448 53.35 36.57 -18.91
N GLN A 449 54.49 37.28 -18.87
CA GLN A 449 54.72 38.49 -19.65
C GLN A 449 54.71 38.19 -21.15
N ALA A 450 55.38 37.12 -21.59
CA ALA A 450 55.38 36.69 -22.99
C ALA A 450 53.97 36.33 -23.51
N LEU A 451 53.12 35.71 -22.67
CA LEU A 451 51.73 35.40 -23.03
C LEU A 451 50.83 36.64 -23.08
N ILE A 452 51.09 37.66 -22.25
CA ILE A 452 50.37 38.94 -22.29
C ILE A 452 50.72 39.68 -23.58
N LEU A 453 52.00 39.77 -23.94
CA LEU A 453 52.43 40.38 -25.21
C LEU A 453 51.81 39.68 -26.42
N LYS A 454 51.82 38.34 -26.46
CA LYS A 454 51.14 37.57 -27.51
C LYS A 454 49.62 37.83 -27.57
N ARG A 455 48.98 38.08 -26.43
CA ARG A 455 47.55 38.44 -26.38
C ARG A 455 47.30 39.78 -27.05
N GLU A 456 48.13 40.78 -26.73
CA GLU A 456 48.00 42.14 -27.27
C GLU A 456 48.21 42.14 -28.78
N GLN A 457 49.23 41.43 -29.27
CA GLN A 457 49.47 41.23 -30.71
C GLN A 457 48.27 40.60 -31.43
N LEU A 458 47.68 39.56 -30.83
CA LEU A 458 46.52 38.87 -31.40
C LEU A 458 45.27 39.77 -31.38
N LEU A 459 45.04 40.53 -30.31
CA LEU A 459 43.93 41.49 -30.24
C LEU A 459 44.05 42.57 -31.31
N ALA A 460 45.23 43.16 -31.50
CA ALA A 460 45.45 44.15 -32.56
C ALA A 460 45.14 43.58 -33.96
N ARG A 461 45.59 42.35 -34.25
CA ARG A 461 45.30 41.66 -35.51
C ARG A 461 43.79 41.37 -35.70
N THR A 462 43.10 40.92 -34.65
CA THR A 462 41.65 40.68 -34.70
C THR A 462 40.86 41.95 -34.97
N GLN A 463 41.27 43.09 -34.38
CA GLN A 463 40.63 44.38 -34.60
C GLN A 463 40.69 44.80 -36.06
N LEU A 464 41.86 44.64 -36.69
CA LEU A 464 42.05 44.93 -38.12
C LEU A 464 41.15 44.06 -39.00
N LEU A 465 41.07 42.74 -38.72
CA LEU A 465 40.19 41.83 -39.45
C LEU A 465 38.70 42.19 -39.29
N VAL A 466 38.26 42.61 -38.09
CA VAL A 466 36.89 43.04 -37.84
C VAL A 466 36.57 44.32 -38.60
N GLN A 467 37.46 45.31 -38.61
CA GLN A 467 37.29 46.54 -39.39
C GLN A 467 37.12 46.23 -40.89
N LYS A 468 37.97 45.34 -41.44
CA LYS A 468 37.88 44.90 -42.83
C LYS A 468 36.59 44.12 -43.12
N TYR A 469 36.11 43.32 -42.17
CA TYR A 469 34.83 42.62 -42.30
C TYR A 469 33.65 43.62 -42.34
N THR A 470 33.67 44.65 -41.49
CA THR A 470 32.62 45.68 -41.47
C THR A 470 32.56 46.50 -42.75
N SER A 471 33.70 46.83 -43.36
CA SER A 471 33.71 47.56 -44.63
C SER A 471 33.19 46.71 -45.79
N LEU A 472 33.58 45.43 -45.87
CA LEU A 472 33.11 44.50 -46.90
C LEU A 472 31.61 44.17 -46.78
N THR A 473 31.10 44.06 -45.55
CA THR A 473 29.65 43.85 -45.34
C THR A 473 28.83 45.06 -45.75
N GLN A 474 29.29 46.28 -45.46
CA GLN A 474 28.67 47.51 -45.99
C GLN A 474 28.71 47.55 -47.53
N GLN A 475 29.82 47.13 -48.14
CA GLN A 475 29.92 47.05 -49.60
C GLN A 475 28.93 46.04 -50.19
N SER A 476 28.79 44.86 -49.57
CA SER A 476 27.80 43.84 -49.98
C SER A 476 26.36 44.36 -49.87
N GLN A 477 26.03 45.11 -48.81
CA GLN A 477 24.72 45.74 -48.66
C GLN A 477 24.43 46.76 -49.77
N LYS A 478 25.40 47.63 -50.09
CA LYS A 478 25.27 48.59 -51.20
C LYS A 478 25.03 47.90 -52.55
N ILE A 479 25.74 46.79 -52.81
CA ILE A 479 25.54 45.98 -54.02
C ILE A 479 24.13 45.36 -54.04
N ALA A 480 23.66 44.85 -52.90
CA ALA A 480 22.31 44.28 -52.79
C ALA A 480 21.20 45.33 -53.03
N GLU A 481 21.37 46.54 -52.51
CA GLU A 481 20.43 47.65 -52.74
C GLU A 481 20.40 48.07 -54.21
N GLN A 482 21.57 48.20 -54.85
CA GLN A 482 21.68 48.56 -56.26
C GLN A 482 21.10 47.49 -57.19
N THR A 483 21.36 46.22 -56.90
CA THR A 483 20.78 45.09 -57.66
C THR A 483 19.26 45.00 -57.49
N ALA A 484 18.72 45.29 -56.31
CA ALA A 484 17.27 45.36 -56.09
C ALA A 484 16.62 46.50 -56.89
N LEU A 485 17.24 47.68 -56.90
CA LEU A 485 16.76 48.82 -57.70
C LEU A 485 16.77 48.53 -59.19
N LEU A 486 17.85 47.92 -59.70
CA LEU A 486 17.92 47.49 -61.11
C LEU A 486 16.87 46.44 -61.44
N ARG A 487 16.57 45.53 -60.51
CA ARG A 487 15.54 44.50 -60.72
C ARG A 487 14.15 45.12 -60.86
N GLN A 488 13.83 46.10 -60.03
CA GLN A 488 12.57 46.82 -60.11
C GLN A 488 12.47 47.62 -61.42
N LYS A 489 13.55 48.28 -61.85
CA LYS A 489 13.60 48.97 -63.15
C LYS A 489 13.40 47.99 -64.31
N GLY A 490 14.07 46.84 -64.26
CA GLY A 490 13.93 45.78 -65.26
C GLY A 490 12.50 45.24 -65.36
N GLN A 491 11.83 45.00 -64.21
CA GLN A 491 10.43 44.56 -64.18
C GLN A 491 9.49 45.56 -64.85
N LYS A 492 9.61 46.86 -64.52
CA LYS A 492 8.81 47.91 -65.15
C LYS A 492 9.01 47.98 -66.66
N LEU A 493 10.25 47.85 -67.13
CA LEU A 493 10.55 47.85 -68.57
C LEU A 493 9.98 46.62 -69.28
N VAL A 494 9.99 45.45 -68.62
CA VAL A 494 9.36 44.23 -69.16
C VAL A 494 7.84 44.41 -69.26
N GLU A 495 7.18 44.97 -68.24
CA GLU A 495 5.75 45.28 -68.27
C GLU A 495 5.38 46.28 -69.39
N GLN A 496 6.19 47.33 -69.56
CA GLN A 496 6.04 48.28 -70.66
C GLN A 496 6.22 47.60 -72.02
N LYS A 497 7.22 46.73 -72.16
CA LYS A 497 7.45 45.95 -73.37
C LYS A 497 6.25 45.06 -73.71
N THR A 498 5.69 44.35 -72.71
CA THR A 498 4.53 43.49 -72.94
C THR A 498 3.30 44.29 -73.37
N ASN A 499 3.07 45.47 -72.78
CA ASN A 499 1.96 46.34 -73.17
C ASN A 499 2.14 46.93 -74.59
N LEU A 500 3.37 47.27 -74.97
CA LEU A 500 3.65 47.74 -76.32
C LEU A 500 3.54 46.63 -77.37
N LEU A 501 3.89 45.39 -77.03
CA LEU A 501 3.70 44.24 -77.92
C LEU A 501 2.22 43.95 -78.17
N THR A 502 1.37 43.98 -77.14
CA THR A 502 -0.08 43.78 -77.33
C THR A 502 -0.70 44.92 -78.15
N GLN A 503 -0.25 46.17 -77.96
CA GLN A 503 -0.65 47.29 -78.82
C GLN A 503 -0.17 47.11 -80.25
N HIS A 504 1.06 46.64 -80.46
CA HIS A 504 1.60 46.38 -81.79
C HIS A 504 0.74 45.33 -82.52
N GLU A 505 0.44 44.21 -81.88
CA GLU A 505 -0.42 43.15 -82.44
C GLU A 505 -1.82 43.69 -82.81
N TYR A 506 -2.42 44.50 -81.92
CA TYR A 506 -3.72 45.12 -82.18
C TYR A 506 -3.70 46.03 -83.42
N TYR A 507 -2.73 46.95 -83.51
CA TYR A 507 -2.64 47.87 -84.64
C TYR A 507 -2.25 47.17 -85.94
N GLN A 508 -1.46 46.09 -85.86
CA GLN A 508 -1.10 45.27 -87.01
C GLN A 508 -2.33 44.57 -87.60
N HIS A 509 -3.18 43.99 -86.75
CA HIS A 509 -4.44 43.39 -87.18
C HIS A 509 -5.37 44.44 -87.81
N LYS A 510 -5.50 45.63 -87.18
CA LYS A 510 -6.30 46.73 -87.72
C LYS A 510 -5.79 47.24 -89.08
N PHE A 511 -4.48 47.35 -89.25
CA PHE A 511 -3.89 47.73 -90.53
C PHE A 511 -4.20 46.69 -91.62
N GLN A 512 -4.13 45.39 -91.32
CA GLN A 512 -4.49 44.32 -92.25
C GLN A 512 -5.98 44.35 -92.63
N GLU A 513 -6.87 44.56 -91.66
CA GLU A 513 -8.31 44.75 -91.92
C GLU A 513 -8.55 45.91 -92.89
N PHE A 514 -7.95 47.08 -92.61
CA PHE A 514 -8.10 48.25 -93.48
C PHE A 514 -7.49 48.04 -94.86
N GLN A 515 -6.37 47.32 -94.95
CA GLN A 515 -5.73 46.99 -96.23
C GLN A 515 -6.62 46.08 -97.09
N GLN A 516 -7.25 45.07 -96.50
CA GLN A 516 -8.19 44.19 -97.20
C GLN A 516 -9.41 44.97 -97.70
N LEU A 517 -10.00 45.80 -96.83
CA LEU A 517 -11.13 46.66 -97.15
C LEU A 517 -10.79 47.68 -98.26
N ALA A 518 -9.59 48.27 -98.22
CA ALA A 518 -9.13 49.21 -99.23
C ALA A 518 -8.93 48.53 -100.60
N ARG A 519 -8.39 47.29 -100.65
CA ARG A 519 -8.27 46.51 -101.91
C ARG A 519 -9.63 46.22 -102.54
N ILE A 520 -10.63 45.88 -101.73
CA ILE A 520 -12.00 45.69 -102.21
C ILE A 520 -12.54 47.01 -102.76
N ALA A 521 -12.35 48.12 -102.03
CA ALA A 521 -12.79 49.43 -102.48
C ALA A 521 -12.11 49.87 -103.78
N THR A 522 -10.80 49.65 -103.96
CA THR A 522 -10.07 49.98 -105.20
C THR A 522 -10.56 49.15 -106.38
N GLN A 523 -10.79 47.85 -106.20
CA GLN A 523 -11.34 46.99 -107.25
C GLN A 523 -12.72 47.46 -107.69
N LEU A 524 -13.57 47.89 -106.75
CA LEU A 524 -14.88 48.46 -107.06
C LEU A 524 -14.76 49.79 -107.83
N VAL A 525 -13.80 50.66 -107.48
CA VAL A 525 -13.51 51.88 -108.25
C VAL A 525 -12.97 51.58 -109.64
N GLU A 526 -12.08 50.59 -109.78
CA GLU A 526 -11.56 50.15 -111.08
C GLU A 526 -12.68 49.62 -111.97
N LEU A 527 -13.63 48.85 -111.40
CA LEU A 527 -14.84 48.43 -112.11
C LEU A 527 -15.70 49.63 -112.50
N GLU A 528 -15.96 50.59 -111.62
CA GLU A 528 -16.72 51.81 -111.96
C GLU A 528 -16.04 52.60 -113.09
N THR A 529 -14.71 52.74 -113.07
CA THR A 529 -13.95 53.52 -114.07
C THR A 529 -13.76 52.80 -115.40
N GLN A 530 -13.58 51.47 -115.42
CA GLN A 530 -13.57 50.66 -116.66
C GLN A 530 -14.93 50.74 -117.36
N ASN A 531 -16.02 50.59 -116.60
CA ASN A 531 -17.37 50.67 -117.15
C ASN A 531 -17.73 52.08 -117.64
N ALA A 532 -17.25 53.13 -116.96
CA ALA A 532 -17.41 54.51 -117.42
C ALA A 532 -16.69 54.76 -118.76
N LYS A 533 -15.52 54.13 -119.00
CA LYS A 533 -14.79 54.22 -120.28
C LYS A 533 -15.48 53.47 -121.43
N GLU A 534 -16.22 52.41 -121.12
CA GLU A 534 -17.03 51.65 -122.08
C GLU A 534 -18.41 52.31 -122.37
N GLY A 535 -18.74 53.42 -121.68
CA GLY A 535 -20.02 54.13 -121.83
C GLY A 535 -21.20 53.48 -121.10
N ASN A 536 -20.94 52.50 -120.22
CA ASN A 536 -21.95 51.75 -119.47
C ASN A 536 -22.37 52.52 -118.20
N GLN A 537 -23.68 52.66 -117.95
CA GLN A 537 -24.20 53.34 -116.75
C GLN A 537 -24.25 52.40 -115.54
N VAL A 538 -23.82 52.89 -114.37
CA VAL A 538 -23.87 52.17 -113.09
C VAL A 538 -25.18 52.51 -112.37
N TRP A 539 -25.98 51.49 -112.03
CA TRP A 539 -27.24 51.68 -111.29
C TRP A 539 -27.11 51.14 -109.88
N THR A 540 -27.79 51.79 -108.93
CA THR A 540 -27.81 51.33 -107.54
C THR A 540 -29.20 50.90 -107.10
N LEU A 541 -29.32 49.68 -106.56
CA LEU A 541 -30.57 49.15 -106.00
C LEU A 541 -30.50 49.05 -104.47
N SER A 542 -31.68 49.10 -103.84
CA SER A 542 -31.80 48.80 -102.42
C SER A 542 -31.54 47.32 -102.16
N TYR A 543 -31.06 46.95 -100.96
CA TYR A 543 -30.61 45.59 -100.65
C TYR A 543 -31.67 44.51 -100.97
N ASN A 544 -32.93 44.75 -100.61
CA ASN A 544 -34.03 43.81 -100.85
C ASN A 544 -34.38 43.65 -102.34
N GLN A 545 -34.23 44.72 -103.13
CA GLN A 545 -34.45 44.69 -104.57
C GLN A 545 -33.26 44.06 -105.32
N PHE A 546 -32.05 44.30 -104.81
CA PHE A 546 -30.82 43.76 -105.41
C PHE A 546 -30.68 42.25 -105.20
N ALA A 547 -31.13 41.71 -104.06
CA ALA A 547 -31.10 40.27 -103.79
C ALA A 547 -31.82 39.44 -104.88
N GLN A 548 -32.87 39.99 -105.50
CA GLN A 548 -33.62 39.33 -106.58
C GLN A 548 -32.88 39.35 -107.93
N VAL A 549 -31.94 40.28 -108.14
CA VAL A 549 -31.22 40.52 -109.41
C VAL A 549 -29.94 39.67 -109.53
N THR A 550 -29.44 39.16 -108.41
CA THR A 550 -28.14 38.43 -108.35
C THR A 550 -28.04 37.15 -109.18
N GLN A 551 -29.11 36.70 -109.85
CA GLN A 551 -29.09 35.52 -110.74
C GLN A 551 -28.71 35.85 -112.20
N GLU A 552 -28.61 37.12 -112.58
CA GLU A 552 -28.22 37.53 -113.94
C GLU A 552 -26.76 38.02 -114.03
N SER A 553 -26.11 37.81 -115.18
CA SER A 553 -24.66 37.96 -115.39
C SER A 553 -24.09 39.39 -115.29
N TRP A 554 -24.90 40.38 -114.95
CA TRP A 554 -24.55 41.81 -114.94
C TRP A 554 -24.59 42.46 -113.54
N GLY A 555 -24.92 41.70 -112.48
CA GLY A 555 -24.93 42.19 -111.10
C GLY A 555 -23.64 41.86 -110.33
N VAL A 556 -23.06 42.84 -109.62
CA VAL A 556 -21.91 42.58 -108.73
C VAL A 556 -22.38 41.89 -107.45
N PRO A 557 -21.97 40.64 -107.16
CA PRO A 557 -22.45 39.92 -105.99
C PRO A 557 -22.05 40.62 -104.70
N ASN A 558 -22.93 40.56 -103.70
CA ASN A 558 -22.64 41.14 -102.39
C ASN A 558 -21.55 40.32 -101.67
N PRO A 559 -20.60 40.95 -100.96
CA PRO A 559 -19.52 40.24 -100.29
C PRO A 559 -20.05 39.32 -99.17
N SER A 560 -19.21 38.37 -98.72
CA SER A 560 -19.55 37.46 -97.62
C SER A 560 -20.00 38.22 -96.36
N PRO A 561 -20.82 37.62 -95.49
CA PRO A 561 -21.37 38.32 -94.31
C PRO A 561 -20.29 38.86 -93.37
N GLU A 562 -19.13 38.21 -93.28
CA GLU A 562 -17.97 38.67 -92.49
C GLU A 562 -17.37 39.96 -93.05
N VAL A 563 -17.11 40.00 -94.37
CA VAL A 563 -16.59 41.19 -95.06
C VAL A 563 -17.62 42.31 -95.04
N LEU A 564 -18.91 41.98 -95.20
CA LEU A 564 -20.00 42.94 -95.11
C LEU A 564 -20.09 43.54 -93.70
N ASN A 565 -19.97 42.73 -92.64
CA ASN A 565 -19.93 43.22 -91.26
C ASN A 565 -18.68 44.06 -90.98
N ALA A 566 -17.51 43.71 -91.54
CA ALA A 566 -16.29 44.51 -91.46
C ALA A 566 -16.44 45.85 -92.18
N MET A 567 -17.05 45.86 -93.37
CA MET A 567 -17.40 47.07 -94.13
C MET A 567 -18.37 47.94 -93.33
N ILE A 568 -19.43 47.36 -92.76
CA ILE A 568 -20.41 48.07 -91.94
C ILE A 568 -19.76 48.63 -90.67
N ASN A 569 -18.89 47.88 -89.99
CA ASN A 569 -18.20 48.37 -88.79
C ASN A 569 -17.23 49.50 -89.12
N ALA A 570 -16.47 49.38 -90.22
CA ALA A 570 -15.60 50.46 -90.69
C ALA A 570 -16.42 51.70 -91.09
N MET A 571 -17.55 51.52 -91.78
CA MET A 571 -18.46 52.62 -92.11
C MET A 571 -19.16 53.22 -90.87
N LYS A 572 -19.53 52.42 -89.87
CA LYS A 572 -20.10 52.89 -88.59
C LYS A 572 -19.13 53.82 -87.87
N THR A 573 -17.83 53.52 -87.89
CA THR A 573 -16.82 54.44 -87.32
C THR A 573 -16.76 55.81 -88.01
N ARG A 574 -17.39 55.97 -89.19
CA ARG A 574 -17.55 57.25 -89.91
C ARG A 574 -19.00 57.78 -89.95
N TYR A 575 -20.01 56.94 -89.69
CA TYR A 575 -21.43 57.32 -89.77
C TYR A 575 -21.82 58.38 -88.72
N ASP A 576 -21.02 58.54 -87.67
CA ASP A 576 -21.15 59.64 -86.71
C ASP A 576 -20.71 61.01 -87.27
N ILE A 577 -20.13 61.09 -88.49
CA ILE A 577 -19.44 62.29 -88.98
C ILE A 577 -20.16 63.00 -90.15
N PHE A 578 -21.07 62.36 -90.91
CA PHE A 578 -21.75 63.03 -92.05
C PHE A 578 -23.19 62.56 -92.28
N ASN A 579 -24.15 63.25 -91.62
CA ASN A 579 -25.50 63.41 -92.13
C ASN A 579 -25.50 64.57 -93.14
N SER A 580 -25.52 64.26 -94.44
CA SER A 580 -25.99 65.22 -95.43
C SER A 580 -26.57 64.51 -96.65
N ASN A 581 -27.82 64.87 -96.95
CA ASN A 581 -28.58 64.45 -98.12
C ASN A 581 -27.92 64.99 -99.40
N THR A 582 -27.40 64.11 -100.24
CA THR A 582 -27.27 64.36 -101.68
C THR A 582 -27.67 63.12 -102.46
N LEU A 583 -28.95 63.07 -102.84
CA LEU A 583 -29.46 62.15 -103.86
C LEU A 583 -28.99 62.63 -105.24
N PHE A 584 -28.13 61.85 -105.88
CA PHE A 584 -27.88 61.83 -107.33
C PHE A 584 -28.01 60.33 -107.75
N THR A 585 -28.63 59.91 -108.85
CA THR A 585 -29.07 60.63 -110.05
C THR A 585 -30.00 59.78 -110.92
N SER A 586 -30.57 60.48 -111.90
CA SER A 586 -30.76 60.11 -113.32
C SER A 586 -31.92 59.20 -113.73
N THR A 587 -32.77 59.81 -114.55
CA THR A 587 -33.73 59.19 -115.46
C THR A 587 -33.05 58.58 -116.68
N ALA A 588 -33.65 57.50 -117.19
CA ALA A 588 -33.16 56.66 -118.27
C ALA A 588 -33.10 57.37 -119.64
N LYS A 589 -32.06 57.06 -120.42
CA LYS A 589 -32.10 57.08 -121.89
C LYS A 589 -31.61 55.72 -122.40
N ASN A 590 -32.44 55.08 -123.23
CA ASN A 590 -32.25 53.73 -123.74
C ASN A 590 -31.00 53.62 -124.63
N GLY A 591 -30.24 52.52 -124.45
CA GLY A 591 -29.31 52.03 -125.48
C GLY A 591 -28.01 51.35 -125.03
N GLY A 592 -27.62 51.37 -123.75
CA GLY A 592 -26.33 50.81 -123.29
C GLY A 592 -26.46 49.69 -122.24
N LYS A 593 -25.47 48.78 -122.17
CA LYS A 593 -25.40 47.74 -121.13
C LYS A 593 -25.22 48.40 -119.76
N ALA A 594 -26.03 48.03 -118.76
CA ALA A 594 -25.99 48.62 -117.42
C ALA A 594 -25.51 47.59 -116.38
N ILE A 595 -24.67 48.04 -115.44
CA ILE A 595 -24.19 47.21 -114.31
C ILE A 595 -24.85 47.71 -113.04
N VAL A 596 -25.28 46.77 -112.19
CA VAL A 596 -26.07 47.09 -111.01
C VAL A 596 -25.34 46.68 -109.74
N MET A 597 -25.31 47.61 -108.78
CA MET A 597 -24.64 47.47 -107.49
C MET A 597 -25.61 47.76 -106.34
N SER A 598 -25.32 47.24 -105.15
CA SER A 598 -26.09 47.63 -103.96
C SER A 598 -25.72 49.04 -103.50
N LYS A 599 -26.70 49.80 -102.99
CA LYS A 599 -26.46 51.15 -102.42
C LYS A 599 -25.38 51.16 -101.33
N LEU A 600 -25.21 50.07 -100.57
CA LEU A 600 -24.20 49.95 -99.51
C LEU A 600 -22.80 49.79 -100.09
N VAL A 601 -22.64 48.93 -101.10
CA VAL A 601 -21.36 48.72 -101.78
C VAL A 601 -20.92 49.99 -102.52
N HIS A 602 -21.85 50.71 -103.14
CA HIS A 602 -21.56 52.01 -103.76
C HIS A 602 -21.20 53.09 -102.71
N LYS A 603 -21.89 53.17 -101.57
CA LYS A 603 -21.48 54.07 -100.47
C LYS A 603 -20.08 53.73 -99.94
N PHE A 604 -19.71 52.45 -99.91
CA PHE A 604 -18.39 52.02 -99.49
C PHE A 604 -17.28 52.49 -100.45
N VAL A 605 -17.56 52.65 -101.75
CA VAL A 605 -16.61 53.23 -102.71
C VAL A 605 -16.20 54.65 -102.30
N THR A 606 -17.16 55.48 -101.85
CA THR A 606 -16.88 56.85 -101.34
C THR A 606 -16.08 56.87 -100.02
N PHE A 607 -15.87 55.71 -99.40
CA PHE A 607 -15.15 55.54 -98.14
C PHE A 607 -13.64 55.29 -98.33
N LEU A 608 -13.19 55.06 -99.55
CA LEU A 608 -11.80 54.76 -99.87
C LEU A 608 -10.78 55.79 -99.34
N PRO A 609 -10.99 57.13 -99.43
CA PRO A 609 -10.06 58.12 -98.88
C PRO A 609 -9.91 58.06 -97.35
N PHE A 610 -10.93 57.58 -96.64
CA PHE A 610 -10.84 57.37 -95.19
C PHE A 610 -9.99 56.13 -94.88
N LEU A 611 -10.18 55.04 -95.64
CA LEU A 611 -9.41 53.82 -95.44
C LEU A 611 -7.92 54.08 -95.65
N THR A 612 -7.53 54.80 -96.72
CA THR A 612 -6.13 55.17 -96.95
C THR A 612 -5.57 56.05 -95.82
N LYS A 613 -6.30 57.06 -95.37
CA LYS A 613 -5.87 57.89 -94.24
C LYS A 613 -5.75 57.11 -92.92
N SER A 614 -6.68 56.19 -92.66
CA SER A 614 -6.64 55.34 -91.47
C SER A 614 -5.46 54.35 -91.49
N MET A 615 -5.11 53.83 -92.67
CA MET A 615 -3.92 53.01 -92.89
C MET A 615 -2.63 53.80 -92.61
N GLU A 616 -2.51 55.03 -93.11
CA GLU A 616 -1.36 55.91 -92.81
C GLU A 616 -1.20 56.13 -91.30
N VAL A 617 -2.29 56.49 -90.60
CA VAL A 617 -2.26 56.75 -89.15
C VAL A 617 -1.88 55.48 -88.37
N THR A 618 -2.41 54.32 -88.75
CA THR A 618 -2.05 53.05 -88.10
C THR A 618 -0.61 52.62 -88.39
N GLN A 619 -0.09 52.90 -89.60
CA GLN A 619 1.30 52.66 -89.95
C GLN A 619 2.28 53.56 -89.17
N GLU A 620 1.96 54.85 -89.01
CA GLU A 620 2.73 55.76 -88.16
C GLU A 620 2.76 55.29 -86.70
N ARG A 621 1.62 54.82 -86.17
CA ARG A 621 1.54 54.25 -84.82
C ARG A 621 2.38 52.99 -84.68
N LEU A 622 2.34 52.08 -85.65
CA LEU A 622 3.18 50.87 -85.66
C LEU A 622 4.68 51.21 -85.66
N LEU A 623 5.10 52.16 -86.49
CA LEU A 623 6.50 52.63 -86.53
C LEU A 623 6.93 53.27 -85.20
N ALA A 624 6.05 54.05 -84.56
CA ALA A 624 6.32 54.62 -83.25
C ALA A 624 6.50 53.54 -82.18
N ILE A 625 5.62 52.53 -82.16
CA ILE A 625 5.70 51.40 -81.23
C ILE A 625 6.98 50.59 -81.45
N GLN A 626 7.37 50.32 -82.71
CA GLN A 626 8.61 49.61 -83.03
C GLN A 626 9.87 50.36 -82.54
N LYS A 627 9.90 51.69 -82.71
CA LYS A 627 10.99 52.53 -82.17
C LYS A 627 11.07 52.44 -80.64
N ALA A 628 9.92 52.50 -79.96
CA ALA A 628 9.85 52.36 -78.50
C ALA A 628 10.32 50.98 -78.02
N LEU A 629 9.89 49.90 -78.68
CA LEU A 629 10.32 48.53 -78.38
C LEU A 629 11.84 48.35 -78.54
N LYS A 630 12.44 48.96 -79.58
CA LYS A 630 13.90 48.93 -79.81
C LYS A 630 14.65 49.66 -78.69
N SER A 631 14.15 50.81 -78.23
CA SER A 631 14.73 51.54 -77.09
C SER A 631 14.70 50.69 -75.81
N ILE A 632 13.54 50.12 -75.47
CA ILE A 632 13.38 49.27 -74.28
C ILE A 632 14.27 48.02 -74.36
N GLN A 633 14.46 47.46 -75.56
CA GLN A 633 15.36 46.32 -75.74
C GLN A 633 16.83 46.68 -75.47
N ASN A 634 17.29 47.86 -75.89
CA ASN A 634 18.62 48.34 -75.55
C ASN A 634 18.78 48.56 -74.04
N ASP A 635 17.78 49.16 -73.39
CA ASP A 635 17.78 49.38 -71.94
C ASP A 635 17.79 48.05 -71.14
N LEU A 636 17.09 47.02 -71.63
CA LEU A 636 17.14 45.69 -71.03
C LEU A 636 18.51 45.02 -71.22
N GLN A 637 19.20 45.27 -72.35
CA GLN A 637 20.56 44.77 -72.56
C GLN A 637 21.59 45.45 -71.65
N THR A 638 21.50 46.77 -71.44
CA THR A 638 22.39 47.50 -70.51
C THR A 638 22.17 47.00 -69.07
N ILE A 639 20.93 46.89 -68.62
CA ILE A 639 20.57 46.34 -67.31
C ILE A 639 21.14 44.91 -67.13
N LYS A 640 21.03 44.05 -68.15
CA LYS A 640 21.59 42.69 -68.09
C LYS A 640 23.12 42.71 -67.93
N SER A 641 23.83 43.62 -68.60
CA SER A 641 25.28 43.75 -68.45
C SER A 641 25.70 44.23 -67.06
N ASP A 642 24.92 45.14 -66.46
CA ASP A 642 25.20 45.64 -65.11
C ASP A 642 24.91 44.57 -64.05
N PHE A 643 23.87 43.75 -64.23
CA PHE A 643 23.64 42.58 -63.38
C PHE A 643 24.84 41.63 -63.36
N ALA A 644 25.43 41.32 -64.52
CA ALA A 644 26.61 40.45 -64.59
C ALA A 644 27.81 41.05 -63.83
N LYS A 645 28.04 42.37 -63.90
CA LYS A 645 29.10 43.05 -63.13
C LYS A 645 28.84 43.00 -61.62
N PHE A 646 27.59 43.17 -61.19
CA PHE A 646 27.26 43.07 -59.76
C PHE A 646 27.35 41.64 -59.24
N GLU A 647 27.04 40.63 -60.07
CA GLU A 647 27.22 39.22 -59.72
C GLU A 647 28.70 38.88 -59.50
N THR A 648 29.61 39.34 -60.37
CA THR A 648 31.06 39.12 -60.18
C THR A 648 31.59 39.83 -58.94
N LEU A 649 31.22 41.11 -58.72
CA LEU A 649 31.61 41.85 -57.52
C LEU A 649 31.08 41.21 -56.23
N ASN A 650 29.85 40.70 -56.25
CA ASN A 650 29.28 40.00 -55.11
C ASN A 650 30.01 38.67 -54.84
N ALA A 651 30.41 37.94 -55.88
CA ALA A 651 31.22 36.74 -55.75
C ALA A 651 32.60 37.04 -55.11
N GLU A 652 33.26 38.12 -55.52
CA GLU A 652 34.53 38.56 -54.92
C GLU A 652 34.39 38.95 -53.45
N VAL A 653 33.38 39.77 -53.13
CA VAL A 653 33.12 40.22 -51.74
C VAL A 653 32.77 39.02 -50.85
N THR A 654 31.95 38.09 -51.33
CA THR A 654 31.61 36.87 -50.57
C THR A 654 32.82 35.95 -50.37
N ALA A 655 33.72 35.81 -51.35
CA ALA A 655 34.97 35.09 -51.20
C ALA A 655 35.89 35.74 -50.13
N GLN A 656 36.01 37.07 -50.13
CA GLN A 656 36.80 37.76 -49.10
C GLN A 656 36.18 37.67 -47.71
N LEU A 657 34.85 37.76 -47.59
CA LEU A 657 34.13 37.59 -46.33
C LEU A 657 34.31 36.18 -45.76
N THR A 658 34.26 35.14 -46.60
CA THR A 658 34.48 33.76 -46.15
C THR A 658 35.92 33.53 -45.67
N LEU A 659 36.92 34.10 -46.35
CA LEU A 659 38.33 34.05 -45.92
C LEU A 659 38.58 34.79 -44.60
N ILE A 660 37.99 35.97 -44.41
CA ILE A 660 38.13 36.71 -43.15
C ILE A 660 37.44 35.97 -42.01
N LYS A 661 36.27 35.38 -42.29
CA LYS A 661 35.52 34.59 -41.30
C LYS A 661 36.32 33.37 -40.82
N SER A 662 36.98 32.63 -41.72
CA SER A 662 37.82 31.48 -41.32
C SER A 662 39.03 31.92 -40.49
N LYS A 663 39.68 33.04 -40.84
CA LYS A 663 40.78 33.62 -40.05
C LYS A 663 40.33 34.05 -38.66
N LEU A 664 39.19 34.75 -38.54
CA LEU A 664 38.61 35.16 -37.25
C LEU A 664 38.27 33.96 -36.35
N LEU A 665 37.75 32.87 -36.91
CA LEU A 665 37.48 31.64 -36.16
C LEU A 665 38.77 31.01 -35.60
N SER A 666 39.83 30.94 -36.41
CA SER A 666 41.13 30.42 -35.95
C SER A 666 41.76 31.30 -34.85
N GLU A 667 41.61 32.62 -34.96
CA GLU A 667 42.08 33.57 -33.95
C GLU A 667 41.27 33.48 -32.65
N GLN A 668 39.97 33.20 -32.75
CA GLN A 668 39.11 32.98 -31.59
C GLN A 668 39.53 31.74 -30.78
N GLU A 669 39.89 30.64 -31.46
CA GLU A 669 40.36 29.42 -30.81
C GLU A 669 41.71 29.63 -30.11
N THR A 670 42.66 30.26 -30.78
CA THR A 670 43.97 30.58 -30.21
C THR A 670 43.85 31.54 -29.02
N LEU A 671 42.97 32.55 -29.09
CA LEU A 671 42.67 33.45 -27.99
C LEU A 671 41.99 32.72 -26.81
N ARG A 672 41.13 31.71 -27.08
CA ARG A 672 40.53 30.86 -26.04
C ARG A 672 41.60 30.04 -25.31
N VAL A 673 42.52 29.41 -26.03
CA VAL A 673 43.64 28.65 -25.44
C VAL A 673 44.54 29.57 -24.62
N LEU A 674 44.88 30.75 -25.15
CA LEU A 674 45.71 31.73 -24.47
C LEU A 674 45.04 32.24 -23.17
N LYS A 675 43.74 32.56 -23.21
CA LYS A 675 42.96 32.92 -22.01
C LYS A 675 42.98 31.82 -20.95
N LEU A 676 42.87 30.55 -21.35
CA LEU A 676 42.95 29.42 -20.41
C LEU A 676 44.33 29.32 -19.77
N LYS A 677 45.41 29.50 -20.54
CA LYS A 677 46.79 29.53 -20.03
C LYS A 677 47.01 30.67 -19.05
N LEU A 678 46.59 31.90 -19.38
CA LEU A 678 46.69 33.05 -18.47
C LEU A 678 45.88 32.86 -17.18
N ARG A 679 44.66 32.32 -17.27
CA ARG A 679 43.84 31.99 -16.08
C ARG A 679 44.49 30.94 -15.20
N ARG A 680 45.12 29.94 -15.81
CA ARG A 680 45.86 28.90 -15.09
C ARG A 680 47.05 29.50 -14.33
N LEU A 681 47.87 30.32 -15.00
CA LEU A 681 49.01 31.01 -14.37
C LEU A 681 48.55 31.91 -13.21
N ALA A 682 47.51 32.71 -13.41
CA ALA A 682 46.94 33.54 -12.34
C ALA A 682 46.41 32.70 -11.17
N ALA A 683 45.84 31.52 -11.43
CA ALA A 683 45.41 30.60 -10.37
C ALA A 683 46.58 29.96 -9.63
N GLU A 684 47.67 29.60 -10.33
CA GLU A 684 48.90 29.08 -9.73
C GLU A 684 49.59 30.15 -8.85
N GLN A 685 49.64 31.42 -9.29
CA GLN A 685 50.12 32.55 -8.50
C GLN A 685 49.30 32.78 -7.22
N ARG A 686 47.96 32.77 -7.32
CA ARG A 686 47.09 32.87 -6.14
C ARG A 686 47.32 31.69 -5.21
N LEU A 687 47.41 30.47 -5.76
CA LEU A 687 47.65 29.26 -4.97
C LEU A 687 48.94 29.39 -4.16
N LEU A 688 50.04 29.89 -4.76
CA LEU A 688 51.30 30.16 -4.08
C LEU A 688 51.15 31.13 -2.90
N GLN A 689 50.38 32.21 -3.06
CA GLN A 689 50.07 33.14 -1.97
C GLN A 689 49.28 32.47 -0.83
N PHE A 690 48.45 31.47 -1.15
CA PHE A 690 47.66 30.72 -0.18
C PHE A 690 48.41 29.53 0.45
N LEU A 691 49.47 28.98 -0.15
CA LEU A 691 50.22 27.82 0.36
C LEU A 691 50.72 27.95 1.81
N PRO A 692 51.29 29.09 2.25
CA PRO A 692 51.68 29.28 3.65
C PRO A 692 50.51 29.13 4.62
N ARG A 693 49.31 29.59 4.21
CA ARG A 693 48.06 29.48 4.99
C ARG A 693 47.46 28.08 4.96
N LEU A 694 47.88 27.23 4.02
CA LEU A 694 47.45 25.83 3.90
C LEU A 694 48.37 24.89 4.68
N ARG A 695 49.57 25.33 5.09
CA ARG A 695 50.47 24.58 6.00
C ARG A 695 49.81 24.29 7.35
N SER A 696 48.86 25.13 7.79
CA SER A 696 48.07 24.93 9.02
C SER A 696 46.77 24.14 8.82
N LEU A 697 46.50 23.59 7.62
CA LEU A 697 45.36 22.69 7.43
C LEU A 697 45.68 21.29 7.98
N PRO A 698 44.76 20.71 8.75
CA PRO A 698 44.97 19.42 9.41
C PRO A 698 45.23 18.32 8.38
N THR A 699 46.38 17.65 8.49
CA THR A 699 46.74 16.45 7.71
C THR A 699 45.84 15.26 8.07
N LEU A 700 45.93 14.19 7.25
CA LEU A 700 45.01 13.04 7.13
C LEU A 700 44.37 12.51 8.42
N SER A 701 45.10 12.53 9.55
CA SER A 701 44.67 12.04 10.87
C SER A 701 43.58 12.91 11.54
N GLN A 702 43.53 14.22 11.27
CA GLN A 702 42.57 15.16 11.88
C GLN A 702 41.36 15.47 10.99
N ASN A 703 41.14 14.75 9.88
CA ASN A 703 39.81 14.66 9.25
C ASN A 703 38.73 14.31 10.29
N ALA A 704 39.12 13.56 11.34
CA ALA A 704 38.32 13.32 12.53
C ALA A 704 37.82 14.62 13.17
N LYS A 705 38.66 15.62 13.44
CA LYS A 705 38.22 16.89 14.06
C LYS A 705 37.28 17.68 13.18
N MET A 706 37.52 17.79 11.86
CA MET A 706 36.59 18.48 10.96
C MET A 706 35.25 17.71 10.87
N VAL A 707 35.31 16.38 10.73
CA VAL A 707 34.15 15.49 10.79
C VAL A 707 33.43 15.61 12.13
N GLU A 708 34.15 15.76 13.23
CA GLU A 708 33.65 15.85 14.59
C GLU A 708 33.00 17.22 14.83
N THR A 709 33.60 18.32 14.38
CA THR A 709 32.97 19.65 14.38
C THR A 709 31.73 19.67 13.50
N ILE A 710 31.78 19.06 12.32
CA ILE A 710 30.60 18.85 11.47
C ILE A 710 29.57 17.97 12.18
N GLN A 711 29.97 16.90 12.87
CA GLN A 711 29.07 16.02 13.60
C GLN A 711 28.47 16.72 14.82
N VAL A 712 29.21 17.60 15.51
CA VAL A 712 28.72 18.42 16.61
C VAL A 712 27.76 19.48 16.09
N LEU A 713 28.07 20.16 14.98
CA LEU A 713 27.15 21.06 14.30
C LEU A 713 25.91 20.29 13.83
N MET A 714 26.09 19.12 13.22
CA MET A 714 25.00 18.24 12.80
C MET A 714 24.22 17.67 13.98
N ARG A 715 24.79 17.47 15.18
CA ARG A 715 24.04 17.11 16.39
C ARG A 715 23.28 18.30 16.98
N LYS A 716 23.80 19.52 16.83
CA LYS A 716 23.08 20.75 17.21
C LYS A 716 21.90 21.05 16.26
N PHE A 717 22.04 20.74 14.97
CA PHE A 717 21.02 20.94 13.94
C PHE A 717 20.09 19.72 13.73
N VAL A 718 20.57 18.51 13.98
CA VAL A 718 19.82 17.25 13.95
C VAL A 718 19.63 16.76 15.38
N ASP A 719 18.39 16.98 15.84
CA ASP A 719 17.74 16.42 17.02
C ASP A 719 18.18 16.88 18.42
N PRO A 720 17.59 17.99 18.89
CA PRO A 720 17.00 18.04 20.22
C PRO A 720 15.54 17.56 20.09
N ARG A 721 15.33 16.24 20.18
CA ARG A 721 14.04 15.55 20.39
C ARG A 721 12.80 16.46 20.42
N LEU A 722 12.18 16.78 19.28
CA LEU A 722 10.78 17.27 19.22
C LEU A 722 10.37 18.22 20.37
N THR A 723 11.23 19.17 20.77
CA THR A 723 10.99 20.01 21.96
C THR A 723 9.98 21.13 21.70
N TYR A 724 9.51 21.28 20.47
CA TYR A 724 8.31 22.04 20.18
C TYR A 724 7.13 21.09 20.23
N SER A 725 6.24 21.27 21.22
CA SER A 725 4.97 20.55 21.22
C SER A 725 4.30 20.80 19.87
N MET A 726 3.78 19.76 19.22
CA MET A 726 3.17 19.84 17.88
C MET A 726 2.04 20.87 17.81
N ASP A 727 1.55 21.31 18.96
CA ASP A 727 0.51 22.31 19.13
C ASP A 727 1.06 23.72 18.90
N THR A 728 2.31 24.00 19.28
CA THR A 728 2.96 25.31 19.09
C THR A 728 3.08 25.73 17.62
N VAL A 729 3.35 24.77 16.74
CA VAL A 729 3.46 25.00 15.29
C VAL A 729 2.09 25.27 14.66
N TYR A 730 1.06 24.53 15.08
CA TYR A 730 -0.30 24.76 14.62
C TYR A 730 -0.85 26.10 15.15
N ASP A 731 -0.50 26.43 16.40
CA ASP A 731 -0.84 27.69 17.04
C ASP A 731 -0.25 28.90 16.28
N GLN A 732 0.97 28.82 15.78
CA GLN A 732 1.58 29.89 14.96
C GLN A 732 0.77 30.18 13.69
N ARG A 733 0.22 29.15 13.04
CA ARG A 733 -0.65 29.33 11.87
C ARG A 733 -2.00 29.95 12.23
N LEU A 734 -2.55 29.58 13.39
CA LEU A 734 -3.80 30.14 13.89
C LEU A 734 -3.67 31.64 14.26
N ARG A 735 -2.47 32.13 14.60
CA ARG A 735 -2.21 33.56 14.87
C ARG A 735 -2.49 34.48 13.67
N LEU A 736 -2.51 33.95 12.45
CA LEU A 736 -2.84 34.71 11.23
C LEU A 736 -4.35 34.96 11.07
N THR A 737 -5.18 34.35 11.92
CA THR A 737 -6.63 34.60 11.97
C THR A 737 -6.97 35.50 13.16
N SER A 738 -8.16 36.11 13.16
CA SER A 738 -8.65 36.89 14.31
C SER A 738 -8.46 36.12 15.63
N LYS A 739 -7.87 36.77 16.64
CA LYS A 739 -7.51 36.16 17.94
C LYS A 739 -8.67 35.38 18.57
N LYS A 740 -9.90 35.90 18.44
CA LYS A 740 -11.14 35.26 18.93
C LYS A 740 -11.46 33.97 18.18
N MET A 741 -11.40 33.99 16.85
CA MET A 741 -11.64 32.81 16.00
C MET A 741 -10.57 31.74 16.17
N ALA A 742 -9.30 32.15 16.28
CA ALA A 742 -8.17 31.29 16.57
C ALA A 742 -8.36 30.53 17.90
N ALA A 743 -8.72 31.25 18.96
CA ALA A 743 -8.96 30.67 20.28
C ALA A 743 -10.14 29.69 20.28
N LEU A 744 -11.26 30.05 19.65
CA LEU A 744 -12.45 29.19 19.58
C LEU A 744 -12.17 27.91 18.78
N ARG A 745 -11.49 28.01 17.63
CA ARG A 745 -11.06 26.86 16.82
C ARG A 745 -10.10 25.97 17.61
N LYS A 746 -9.15 26.56 18.33
CA LYS A 746 -8.19 25.86 19.18
C LYS A 746 -8.87 25.10 20.32
N HIS A 747 -9.72 25.76 21.11
CA HIS A 747 -10.46 25.13 22.20
C HIS A 747 -11.36 24.00 21.71
N LYS A 748 -12.10 24.23 20.62
CA LYS A 748 -12.96 23.19 20.03
C LYS A 748 -12.14 21.98 19.59
N TRP A 749 -11.02 22.20 18.92
CA TRP A 749 -10.13 21.13 18.50
C TRP A 749 -9.49 20.39 19.68
N GLN A 750 -8.90 21.10 20.65
CA GLN A 750 -8.26 20.50 21.83
C GLN A 750 -9.26 19.64 22.59
N ARG A 751 -10.49 20.14 22.79
CA ARG A 751 -11.56 19.38 23.44
C ARG A 751 -11.84 18.09 22.68
N LEU A 752 -12.02 18.16 21.36
CA LEU A 752 -12.32 16.99 20.55
C LEU A 752 -11.15 16.00 20.47
N GLU A 753 -9.90 16.46 20.33
CA GLU A 753 -8.70 15.61 20.34
C GLU A 753 -8.53 14.91 21.69
N THR A 754 -8.76 15.63 22.79
CA THR A 754 -8.68 15.10 24.17
C THR A 754 -9.64 13.92 24.37
N TYR A 755 -10.87 14.01 23.87
CA TYR A 755 -11.88 12.95 24.07
C TYR A 755 -11.85 11.85 23.00
N PHE A 756 -11.59 12.20 21.74
CA PHE A 756 -11.77 11.27 20.63
C PHE A 756 -10.46 10.89 19.92
N GLY A 757 -9.33 11.54 20.24
CA GLY A 757 -8.03 11.33 19.58
C GLY A 757 -7.63 9.86 19.46
N GLY A 758 -7.76 9.11 20.57
CA GLY A 758 -7.39 7.69 20.65
C GLY A 758 -8.36 6.73 19.95
N VAL A 759 -9.58 7.17 19.59
CA VAL A 759 -10.59 6.37 18.88
C VAL A 759 -10.83 6.84 17.44
N THR A 760 -10.15 7.88 16.97
CA THR A 760 -10.30 8.42 15.60
C THR A 760 -10.17 7.36 14.50
N LYS A 761 -9.25 6.41 14.66
CA LYS A 761 -9.03 5.31 13.72
C LYS A 761 -10.18 4.27 13.71
N MET A 762 -10.95 4.16 14.80
CA MET A 762 -12.14 3.29 14.86
C MET A 762 -13.24 3.77 13.94
N ALA A 763 -13.21 5.03 13.49
CA ALA A 763 -14.24 5.59 12.63
C ALA A 763 -14.27 5.02 11.20
N LYS A 764 -13.35 4.10 10.86
CA LYS A 764 -13.40 3.26 9.66
C LYS A 764 -14.09 1.91 9.90
N MET A 765 -14.42 1.59 11.15
CA MET A 765 -14.96 0.28 11.54
C MET A 765 -16.49 0.28 11.54
N GLY A 766 -17.07 -0.82 11.07
CA GLY A 766 -18.51 -1.07 11.16
C GLY A 766 -18.92 -1.58 12.55
N ARG A 767 -20.23 -1.58 12.83
CA ARG A 767 -20.79 -2.00 14.14
C ARG A 767 -20.40 -3.45 14.53
N LYS A 768 -20.42 -4.38 13.57
CA LYS A 768 -19.98 -5.78 13.77
C LYS A 768 -18.48 -5.91 14.07
N GLN A 769 -17.66 -5.00 13.58
CA GLN A 769 -16.23 -4.99 13.89
C GLN A 769 -15.97 -4.42 15.28
N ILE A 770 -16.78 -3.43 15.70
CA ILE A 770 -16.70 -2.85 17.05
C ILE A 770 -17.08 -3.87 18.11
N SER A 771 -18.14 -4.67 17.92
CA SER A 771 -18.49 -5.74 18.87
C SER A 771 -17.43 -6.85 18.94
N ASN A 772 -16.63 -7.01 17.89
CA ASN A 772 -15.50 -7.93 17.86
C ASN A 772 -14.23 -7.38 18.56
N ASN A 773 -14.24 -6.13 19.02
CA ASN A 773 -13.14 -5.58 19.81
C ASN A 773 -12.98 -6.33 21.15
N VAL A 774 -11.80 -6.20 21.72
CA VAL A 774 -11.49 -6.65 23.07
C VAL A 774 -11.16 -5.43 23.92
N ALA A 775 -11.88 -5.22 25.01
CA ALA A 775 -11.68 -4.08 25.90
C ALA A 775 -10.71 -4.43 27.04
N ILE A 776 -9.75 -3.55 27.30
CA ILE A 776 -8.83 -3.62 28.45
C ILE A 776 -9.13 -2.41 29.32
N ILE A 777 -9.72 -2.63 30.50
CA ILE A 777 -10.26 -1.57 31.37
C ILE A 777 -9.43 -1.48 32.66
N ILE A 778 -9.08 -0.26 33.03
CA ILE A 778 -8.28 0.06 34.22
C ILE A 778 -9.04 1.10 35.05
N GLY A 779 -9.24 0.83 36.33
CA GLY A 779 -10.08 1.67 37.19
C GLY A 779 -11.56 1.38 36.99
N GLN A 780 -12.02 0.18 37.38
CA GLN A 780 -13.40 -0.25 37.13
C GLN A 780 -14.46 0.69 37.74
N GLN A 781 -14.16 1.30 38.89
CA GLN A 781 -15.06 2.23 39.57
C GLN A 781 -15.27 3.52 38.77
N GLU A 782 -14.20 4.09 38.23
CA GLU A 782 -14.23 5.29 37.40
C GLU A 782 -14.81 5.02 36.01
N GLU A 783 -14.61 3.80 35.48
CA GLU A 783 -15.02 3.40 34.12
C GLU A 783 -16.30 2.55 34.09
N LEU A 784 -17.20 2.68 35.06
CA LEU A 784 -18.38 1.82 35.15
C LEU A 784 -19.30 1.93 33.92
N ASN A 785 -19.38 3.11 33.31
CA ASN A 785 -20.12 3.33 32.07
C ASN A 785 -19.54 2.52 30.91
N THR A 786 -18.21 2.48 30.78
CA THR A 786 -17.47 1.65 29.82
C THR A 786 -17.82 0.18 30.00
N VAL A 787 -17.79 -0.31 31.24
CA VAL A 787 -18.10 -1.70 31.58
C VAL A 787 -19.53 -2.05 31.15
N ARG A 788 -20.50 -1.22 31.49
CA ARG A 788 -21.92 -1.42 31.12
C ARG A 788 -22.13 -1.40 29.61
N GLU A 789 -21.50 -0.48 28.88
CA GLU A 789 -21.59 -0.43 27.42
C GLU A 789 -20.95 -1.65 26.76
N CYS A 790 -19.79 -2.10 27.25
CA CYS A 790 -19.13 -3.30 26.75
C CYS A 790 -19.99 -4.55 26.97
N GLN A 791 -20.62 -4.68 28.14
CA GLN A 791 -21.57 -5.76 28.43
C GLN A 791 -22.76 -5.75 27.47
N LYS A 792 -23.39 -4.59 27.25
CA LYS A 792 -24.50 -4.44 26.30
C LYS A 792 -24.13 -4.85 24.87
N LEU A 793 -22.89 -4.62 24.46
CA LEU A 793 -22.39 -4.93 23.10
C LEU A 793 -21.74 -6.32 22.98
N GLY A 794 -21.66 -7.08 24.08
CA GLY A 794 -21.00 -8.39 24.11
C GLY A 794 -19.48 -8.33 23.90
N ILE A 795 -18.85 -7.17 24.17
CA ILE A 795 -17.41 -6.98 24.04
C ILE A 795 -16.70 -7.68 25.20
N LYS A 796 -15.73 -8.53 24.90
CA LYS A 796 -14.95 -9.23 25.93
C LYS A 796 -14.03 -8.28 26.67
N MET A 797 -14.08 -8.32 28.00
CA MET A 797 -13.38 -7.37 28.87
C MET A 797 -12.26 -8.05 29.67
N PHE A 798 -11.11 -7.37 29.71
CA PHE A 798 -10.00 -7.65 30.60
C PHE A 798 -9.89 -6.48 31.57
N THR A 799 -10.08 -6.72 32.86
CA THR A 799 -10.14 -5.63 33.84
C THR A 799 -9.11 -5.83 34.95
N ILE A 800 -8.36 -4.77 35.24
CA ILE A 800 -7.55 -4.72 36.46
C ILE A 800 -8.48 -4.31 37.60
N VAL A 801 -8.59 -5.18 38.61
CA VAL A 801 -9.58 -5.07 39.68
C VAL A 801 -8.83 -4.88 41.00
N ASP A 802 -9.00 -3.71 41.62
CA ASP A 802 -8.52 -3.43 42.97
C ASP A 802 -9.57 -3.89 44.01
N THR A 803 -9.25 -3.81 45.30
CA THR A 803 -10.08 -4.36 46.39
C THR A 803 -11.47 -3.73 46.50
N ASN A 804 -11.67 -2.53 45.94
CA ASN A 804 -12.96 -1.82 45.88
C ASN A 804 -13.79 -2.14 44.62
N SER A 805 -13.28 -2.98 43.72
CA SER A 805 -13.90 -3.28 42.44
C SER A 805 -14.69 -4.60 42.51
N ASN A 806 -15.69 -4.79 41.64
CA ASN A 806 -16.48 -6.02 41.55
C ASN A 806 -15.93 -6.95 40.45
N PRO A 807 -15.25 -8.06 40.82
CA PRO A 807 -14.66 -8.98 39.84
C PRO A 807 -15.69 -9.69 38.97
N ARG A 808 -16.97 -9.75 39.35
CA ARG A 808 -18.03 -10.40 38.56
C ARG A 808 -18.41 -9.62 37.29
N LEU A 809 -18.04 -8.35 37.18
CA LEU A 809 -18.41 -7.52 36.03
C LEU A 809 -17.47 -7.70 34.82
N SER A 810 -16.37 -8.46 34.95
CA SER A 810 -15.36 -8.65 33.91
C SER A 810 -15.20 -10.12 33.53
N ASP A 811 -14.94 -10.43 32.26
CA ASP A 811 -14.68 -11.80 31.80
C ASP A 811 -13.32 -12.31 32.30
N HIS A 812 -12.31 -11.44 32.26
CA HIS A 812 -10.94 -11.76 32.65
C HIS A 812 -10.44 -10.75 33.69
N VAL A 813 -10.37 -11.22 34.94
CA VAL A 813 -10.01 -10.41 36.11
C VAL A 813 -8.51 -10.51 36.37
N ILE A 814 -7.86 -9.37 36.57
CA ILE A 814 -6.47 -9.27 37.06
C ILE A 814 -6.50 -8.52 38.40
N PRO A 815 -6.45 -9.22 39.55
CA PRO A 815 -6.52 -8.58 40.84
C PRO A 815 -5.20 -7.88 41.15
N ALA A 816 -5.16 -6.55 41.14
CA ALA A 816 -3.93 -5.79 41.40
C ALA A 816 -4.23 -4.34 41.78
N ASN A 817 -3.25 -3.68 42.37
CA ASN A 817 -3.27 -2.25 42.68
C ASN A 817 -3.34 -1.38 41.40
N ASP A 818 -4.42 -0.64 41.19
CA ASP A 818 -4.57 0.24 40.03
C ASP A 818 -4.21 1.72 40.31
N ASP A 819 -3.88 2.07 41.56
CA ASP A 819 -3.41 3.40 41.94
C ASP A 819 -1.92 3.60 41.63
N SER A 820 -1.13 2.53 41.64
CA SER A 820 0.33 2.61 41.45
C SER A 820 0.71 2.68 39.98
N ARG A 821 1.43 3.73 39.59
CA ARG A 821 2.01 3.86 38.23
C ARG A 821 2.96 2.71 37.89
N ASN A 822 3.72 2.20 38.87
CA ASN A 822 4.65 1.09 38.66
C ASN A 822 3.91 -0.23 38.40
N THR A 823 2.83 -0.48 39.13
CA THR A 823 1.97 -1.64 38.89
C THR A 823 1.34 -1.58 37.49
N MET A 824 0.78 -0.43 37.13
CA MET A 824 0.19 -0.21 35.81
C MET A 824 1.21 -0.39 34.68
N LYS A 825 2.42 0.13 34.86
CA LYS A 825 3.53 -0.02 33.90
C LYS A 825 3.93 -1.48 33.72
N TYR A 826 3.99 -2.25 34.80
CA TYR A 826 4.32 -3.68 34.76
C TYR A 826 3.26 -4.48 34.00
N ILE A 827 1.98 -4.37 34.40
CA ILE A 827 0.89 -5.14 33.79
C ILE A 827 0.70 -4.77 32.32
N LEU A 828 0.66 -3.48 31.99
CA LEU A 828 0.53 -3.03 30.59
C LEU A 828 1.76 -3.38 29.75
N GLY A 829 2.95 -3.41 30.36
CA GLY A 829 4.18 -3.87 29.71
C GLY A 829 4.08 -5.32 29.27
N GLU A 830 3.65 -6.21 30.16
CA GLU A 830 3.40 -7.63 29.86
C GLU A 830 2.30 -7.82 28.81
N MET A 831 1.19 -7.07 28.91
CA MET A 831 0.15 -7.13 27.88
C MET A 831 0.68 -6.71 26.50
N LEU A 832 1.48 -5.64 26.44
CA LEU A 832 2.09 -5.16 25.22
C LEU A 832 3.03 -6.19 24.59
N THR A 833 3.89 -6.85 25.38
CA THR A 833 4.83 -7.86 24.87
C THR A 833 4.07 -9.04 24.26
N TYR A 834 3.07 -9.59 24.95
CA TYR A 834 2.27 -10.71 24.46
C TYR A 834 1.45 -10.37 23.22
N ILE A 835 0.81 -9.19 23.18
CA ILE A 835 0.07 -8.74 22.00
C ILE A 835 1.01 -8.61 20.79
N ARG A 836 2.17 -7.97 20.95
CA ARG A 836 3.14 -7.79 19.85
C ARG A 836 3.75 -9.10 19.38
N LEU A 837 4.06 -10.01 20.30
CA LEU A 837 4.55 -11.35 19.95
C LEU A 837 3.51 -12.10 19.11
N ALA A 838 2.25 -12.11 19.53
CA ALA A 838 1.17 -12.74 18.79
C ALA A 838 0.93 -12.09 17.41
N GLN A 839 0.98 -10.76 17.30
CA GLN A 839 0.91 -10.05 16.02
C GLN A 839 2.06 -10.43 15.07
N LYS A 840 3.31 -10.49 15.58
CA LYS A 840 4.47 -10.93 14.80
C LYS A 840 4.33 -12.37 14.34
N LEU A 841 3.86 -13.27 15.21
CA LEU A 841 3.60 -14.67 14.86
C LEU A 841 2.55 -14.77 13.76
N ARG A 842 1.44 -14.03 13.87
CA ARG A 842 0.41 -13.94 12.83
C ARG A 842 0.99 -13.49 11.49
N GLN A 843 1.81 -12.44 11.47
CA GLN A 843 2.46 -11.96 10.25
C GLN A 843 3.38 -13.03 9.63
N LYS A 844 4.15 -13.76 10.45
CA LYS A 844 5.00 -14.87 9.97
C LYS A 844 4.18 -16.02 9.38
N VAL A 845 3.07 -16.39 10.02
CA VAL A 845 2.17 -17.44 9.52
C VAL A 845 1.52 -17.02 8.20
N ALA A 846 1.02 -15.78 8.12
CA ALA A 846 0.41 -15.24 6.91
C ALA A 846 1.39 -15.19 5.73
N LYS A 847 2.69 -14.92 5.96
CA LYS A 847 3.73 -14.98 4.91
C LYS A 847 4.03 -16.41 4.43
N ARG A 848 3.85 -17.43 5.27
CA ARG A 848 4.14 -18.85 4.94
C ARG A 848 2.97 -19.55 4.25
N GLN A 849 1.73 -19.14 4.50
CA GLN A 849 0.53 -19.71 3.87
C GLN A 849 0.47 -19.61 2.33
N PRO A 850 0.84 -18.49 1.66
CA PRO A 850 0.78 -18.43 0.19
C PRO A 850 1.75 -19.39 -0.48
N VAL A 851 2.93 -19.65 0.11
CA VAL A 851 3.88 -20.64 -0.38
C VAL A 851 3.28 -22.04 -0.37
N ARG A 852 2.55 -22.38 0.70
CA ARG A 852 1.95 -23.71 0.87
C ARG A 852 0.75 -23.95 -0.07
N LEU A 853 -0.04 -22.91 -0.35
CA LEU A 853 -1.14 -22.95 -1.31
C LEU A 853 -0.64 -22.96 -2.77
N ALA A 854 0.49 -22.33 -3.07
CA ALA A 854 1.14 -22.42 -4.38
C ALA A 854 1.66 -23.84 -4.64
N PHE A 855 2.32 -24.47 -3.66
CA PHE A 855 2.77 -25.86 -3.75
C PHE A 855 1.63 -26.88 -3.86
N ALA A 856 0.48 -26.62 -3.24
CA ALA A 856 -0.71 -27.47 -3.32
C ALA A 856 -1.57 -27.25 -4.58
N LYS A 857 -1.22 -26.26 -5.42
CA LYS A 857 -1.82 -26.07 -6.75
C LYS A 857 -0.91 -26.59 -7.87
N SER A 858 0.37 -26.81 -7.58
CA SER A 858 1.36 -27.36 -8.52
C SER A 858 1.57 -28.87 -8.35
N ALA A 859 0.97 -29.47 -7.32
CA ALA A 859 0.85 -30.91 -7.12
C ALA A 859 -0.64 -31.26 -7.24
#